data_AF-A0A842HFX0-F1
#
_entry.id   AF-A0A842HFX0-F1
#
_cell.length_a   1.000
_cell.length_b   1.000
_cell.length_c   1.000
_cell.angle_alpha   90.00
_cell.angle_beta   90.00
_cell.angle_gamma   90.00
#
_symmetry.space_group_name_H-M   'P 1'
#
loop_
_entity.id
_entity.type
_entity.pdbx_description
1 polymer ?
#
loop_
_entity_poly.entity_id
_entity_poly.type
_entity_poly.pdbx_seq_one_letter_code
_entity_poly.pdbx_strand_id
1 'polypeptide(L)'
;MSCKITLIGAGSVVFAKTLIGDILRFPELADATICLMDISPERLKVADIMMRRIAKKLGVPARIEATLDQKAAIRNANYVICTVQVGGYKPSTVRDFEIPKKYGLEQTIADTLGVGGVFRALRTIPVINGIARDIADLARPGCLLLNYTNPMAMNCWAVEEAVGIPHVGLCHSVFGTANLLSRFANLPPEDVSYLVAGINHMAFFLKFQYKGQDAYPLLFKALEDPERTHELVRFEMMRRTGYFVTESSEHQSEYVPYFIHHGRELIERFNIPIDEYIRRCKAIIGSWQETEAELLGKDGDIDLRPQSHEYGSYIIHSIESGQPRTVYGNVPNRGTISNLPARCNVEVPCLVDGTGLHPVRIGDLPPQLAALCMTNINVQELTVRAALTGKREHIYHAVMLDPHAAATLPLDRIWAMCDELIEAHQQDGFLGEFSPVLKNTGRGFAGLGDRFIARLQGKGAFAIGEGESNTLRLSVENPTAQPAELTFRLRPQDERLSLPSGNELTLSVPANGTAEVELVAVNNAAFENEYRVSLECDTDQVLAIGAVLRPRHQLDKNAAGEVLFAMKLAGFDAMEGALSREGDSLRIRVKVNDSDIKRNPDEVTYGSCVHLFFAAPEHPERIQEVVLQPARNDCEEAVLYQRGKPVPGSNVTQRTTPIYYEADITLPFAALRLEPDAGALLFDSACNIGALGDAHSGGKISLSADSGQFAWIGW
;
A
#
# COMPACT_ATOMS: atom_id res chain seq x y z
N MET A 1 -16.17 36.57 -15.98
CA MET A 1 -16.91 35.30 -16.11
C MET A 1 -17.33 34.90 -14.71
N SER A 2 -18.57 34.47 -14.49
CA SER A 2 -19.05 34.01 -13.17
C SER A 2 -18.22 32.82 -12.68
N CYS A 3 -17.92 32.82 -11.37
CA CYS A 3 -17.15 31.78 -10.69
C CYS A 3 -17.90 30.44 -10.72
N LYS A 4 -17.22 29.36 -11.14
CA LYS A 4 -17.79 28.00 -11.13
C LYS A 4 -17.24 27.19 -9.95
N ILE A 5 -18.14 26.75 -9.08
CA ILE A 5 -17.85 25.92 -7.90
C ILE A 5 -18.49 24.56 -8.11
N THR A 6 -17.66 23.51 -8.16
CA THR A 6 -18.12 22.13 -8.36
C THR A 6 -18.09 21.38 -7.03
N LEU A 7 -19.19 20.74 -6.67
CA LEU A 7 -19.31 19.87 -5.49
C LEU A 7 -19.39 18.41 -5.93
N ILE A 8 -18.37 17.63 -5.63
CA ILE A 8 -18.29 16.18 -5.90
C ILE A 8 -18.67 15.42 -4.63
N GLY A 9 -19.66 14.54 -4.74
CA GLY A 9 -20.32 13.93 -3.57
C GLY A 9 -21.50 14.76 -3.05
N ALA A 10 -22.18 15.49 -3.96
CA ALA A 10 -23.29 16.39 -3.63
C ALA A 10 -24.50 15.69 -2.98
N GLY A 11 -24.58 14.36 -3.07
CA GLY A 11 -25.56 13.53 -2.38
C GLY A 11 -25.39 13.48 -0.86
N SER A 12 -24.33 14.09 -0.31
CA SER A 12 -24.25 14.46 1.11
C SER A 12 -25.11 15.71 1.37
N VAL A 13 -26.42 15.53 1.22
CA VAL A 13 -27.39 16.63 1.05
C VAL A 13 -27.37 17.64 2.22
N VAL A 14 -27.19 17.18 3.47
CA VAL A 14 -27.11 18.07 4.65
C VAL A 14 -25.84 18.93 4.62
N PHE A 15 -24.70 18.36 4.25
CA PHE A 15 -23.45 19.10 4.18
C PHE A 15 -23.45 20.08 2.99
N ALA A 16 -23.92 19.62 1.82
CA ALA A 16 -24.10 20.44 0.63
C ALA A 16 -24.98 21.68 0.92
N LYS A 17 -26.08 21.50 1.67
CA LYS A 17 -26.97 22.58 2.14
C LYS A 17 -26.19 23.69 2.83
N THR A 18 -25.43 23.32 3.85
CA THR A 18 -24.73 24.27 4.72
C THR A 18 -23.69 25.03 3.93
N LEU A 19 -22.79 24.32 3.23
CA LEU A 19 -21.65 24.94 2.56
C LEU A 19 -22.06 25.84 1.39
N ILE A 20 -23.00 25.39 0.54
CA ILE A 20 -23.50 26.21 -0.57
C ILE A 20 -24.35 27.36 -0.04
N GLY A 21 -25.15 27.12 1.01
CA GLY A 21 -25.89 28.18 1.69
C GLY A 21 -24.98 29.28 2.21
N ASP A 22 -23.81 28.94 2.77
CA ASP A 22 -22.82 29.91 3.23
C ASP A 22 -22.15 30.66 2.08
N ILE A 23 -21.78 29.95 1.01
CA ILE A 23 -21.15 30.53 -0.19
C ILE A 23 -22.07 31.59 -0.82
N LEU A 24 -23.34 31.23 -1.05
CA LEU A 24 -24.30 32.11 -1.74
C LEU A 24 -24.78 33.30 -0.92
N ARG A 25 -24.45 33.36 0.38
CA ARG A 25 -24.70 34.53 1.23
C ARG A 25 -23.70 35.65 1.01
N PHE A 26 -22.53 35.37 0.43
CA PHE A 26 -21.56 36.40 0.08
C PHE A 26 -21.99 37.14 -1.19
N PRO A 27 -22.12 38.48 -1.17
CA PRO A 27 -22.52 39.26 -2.34
C PRO A 27 -21.63 39.02 -3.57
N GLU A 28 -20.32 38.83 -3.35
CA GLU A 28 -19.33 38.57 -4.40
C GLU A 28 -19.51 37.21 -5.09
N LEU A 29 -20.26 36.29 -4.48
CA LEU A 29 -20.50 34.93 -4.96
C LEU A 29 -21.98 34.67 -5.31
N ALA A 30 -22.83 35.70 -5.26
CA ALA A 30 -24.28 35.57 -5.44
C ALA A 30 -24.68 35.08 -6.85
N ASP A 31 -23.86 35.33 -7.86
CA ASP A 31 -24.08 34.91 -9.25
C ASP A 31 -23.23 33.69 -9.66
N ALA A 32 -22.62 32.99 -8.70
CA ALA A 32 -21.79 31.82 -8.96
C ALA A 32 -22.58 30.69 -9.65
N THR A 33 -21.87 29.92 -10.47
CA THR A 33 -22.37 28.65 -11.01
C THR A 33 -22.01 27.52 -10.03
N ILE A 34 -23.02 26.90 -9.43
CA ILE A 34 -22.85 25.74 -8.55
C ILE A 34 -23.15 24.48 -9.36
N CYS A 35 -22.14 23.63 -9.53
CA CYS A 35 -22.25 22.37 -10.26
C CYS A 35 -22.22 21.20 -9.28
N LEU A 36 -23.33 20.47 -9.18
CA LEU A 36 -23.49 19.32 -8.30
C LEU A 36 -23.14 18.04 -9.06
N MET A 37 -22.30 17.21 -8.46
CA MET A 37 -21.95 15.91 -9.00
C MET A 37 -22.07 14.82 -7.93
N ASP A 38 -22.74 13.74 -8.28
CA ASP A 38 -22.80 12.52 -7.48
C ASP A 38 -22.94 11.31 -8.42
N ILE A 39 -22.66 10.11 -7.91
CA ILE A 39 -22.88 8.86 -8.64
C ILE A 39 -24.30 8.33 -8.47
N SER A 40 -25.02 8.77 -7.43
CA SER A 40 -26.41 8.39 -7.16
C SER A 40 -27.37 9.39 -7.80
N PRO A 41 -28.15 8.99 -8.84
CA PRO A 41 -29.12 9.88 -9.48
C PRO A 41 -30.22 10.35 -8.52
N GLU A 42 -30.62 9.47 -7.58
CA GLU A 42 -31.63 9.76 -6.58
C GLU A 42 -31.16 10.86 -5.61
N ARG A 43 -29.99 10.68 -4.99
CA ARG A 43 -29.44 11.67 -4.05
C ARG A 43 -29.08 12.98 -4.75
N LEU A 44 -28.58 12.91 -5.98
CA LEU A 44 -28.29 14.10 -6.78
C LEU A 44 -29.56 14.90 -7.08
N LYS A 45 -30.68 14.23 -7.37
CA LYS A 45 -31.97 14.90 -7.58
C LYS A 45 -32.43 15.66 -6.34
N VAL A 46 -32.28 15.06 -5.15
CA VAL A 46 -32.60 15.74 -3.88
C VAL A 46 -31.70 16.96 -3.68
N ALA A 47 -30.40 16.83 -3.92
CA ALA A 47 -29.44 17.92 -3.83
C ALA A 47 -29.78 19.08 -4.79
N ASP A 48 -30.08 18.79 -6.06
CA ASP A 48 -30.46 19.81 -7.07
C ASP A 48 -31.72 20.57 -6.67
N ILE A 49 -32.79 19.86 -6.26
CA ILE A 49 -34.03 20.49 -5.78
C ILE A 49 -33.73 21.42 -4.61
N MET A 50 -32.92 20.97 -3.66
CA MET A 50 -32.62 21.73 -2.46
C MET A 50 -31.76 22.96 -2.77
N MET A 51 -30.71 22.85 -3.60
CA MET A 51 -29.87 23.99 -3.98
C MET A 51 -30.66 25.07 -4.72
N ARG A 52 -31.57 24.68 -5.62
CA ARG A 52 -32.46 25.64 -6.31
C ARG A 52 -33.36 26.39 -5.34
N ARG A 53 -33.83 25.71 -4.28
CA ARG A 53 -34.63 26.34 -3.21
C ARG A 53 -33.80 27.31 -2.38
N ILE A 54 -32.57 26.96 -2.02
CA ILE A 54 -31.65 27.86 -1.31
C ILE A 54 -31.44 29.14 -2.12
N ALA A 55 -31.06 29.01 -3.41
CA ALA A 55 -30.85 30.17 -4.28
C ALA A 55 -32.10 31.05 -4.38
N LYS A 56 -33.28 30.45 -4.55
CA LYS A 56 -34.57 31.16 -4.57
C LYS A 56 -34.87 31.87 -3.24
N LYS A 57 -34.64 31.21 -2.10
CA LYS A 57 -34.91 31.75 -0.75
C LYS A 57 -33.97 32.92 -0.42
N LEU A 58 -32.71 32.83 -0.83
CA LEU A 58 -31.73 33.91 -0.70
C LEU A 58 -31.96 35.05 -1.69
N GLY A 59 -32.75 34.83 -2.75
CA GLY A 59 -33.02 35.83 -3.79
C GLY A 59 -31.80 36.12 -4.67
N VAL A 60 -30.90 35.16 -4.84
CA VAL A 60 -29.63 35.32 -5.58
C VAL A 60 -29.73 34.73 -7.00
N PRO A 61 -29.01 35.29 -7.98
CA PRO A 61 -29.07 34.85 -9.38
C PRO A 61 -28.20 33.61 -9.70
N ALA A 62 -27.76 32.85 -8.69
CA ALA A 62 -26.89 31.69 -8.84
C ALA A 62 -27.42 30.66 -9.85
N ARG A 63 -26.52 30.12 -10.68
CA ARG A 63 -26.84 29.07 -11.66
C ARG A 63 -26.58 27.70 -11.05
N ILE A 64 -27.61 26.85 -10.98
CA ILE A 64 -27.48 25.48 -10.45
C ILE A 64 -27.46 24.47 -11.60
N GLU A 65 -26.42 23.66 -11.66
CA GLU A 65 -26.23 22.55 -12.59
C GLU A 65 -26.08 21.23 -11.82
N ALA A 66 -26.53 20.12 -12.39
CA ALA A 66 -26.37 18.80 -11.82
C ALA A 66 -25.97 17.80 -12.90
N THR A 67 -25.02 16.92 -12.61
CA THR A 67 -24.53 15.91 -13.56
C THR A 67 -24.02 14.67 -12.83
N LEU A 68 -24.11 13.51 -13.50
CA LEU A 68 -23.47 12.27 -13.05
C LEU A 68 -22.04 12.13 -13.60
N ASP A 69 -21.65 13.01 -14.53
CA ASP A 69 -20.34 13.00 -15.19
C ASP A 69 -19.35 13.92 -14.45
N GLN A 70 -18.32 13.32 -13.85
CA GLN A 70 -17.25 14.01 -13.13
C GLN A 70 -16.49 15.00 -14.01
N LYS A 71 -16.14 14.62 -15.24
CA LYS A 71 -15.36 15.46 -16.16
C LYS A 71 -16.16 16.66 -16.61
N ALA A 72 -17.46 16.48 -16.88
CA ALA A 72 -18.37 17.58 -17.19
C ALA A 72 -18.52 18.54 -16.00
N ALA A 73 -18.59 18.00 -14.78
CA ALA A 73 -18.67 18.80 -13.57
C ALA A 73 -17.41 19.66 -13.35
N ILE A 74 -16.23 19.07 -13.51
CA ILE A 74 -14.94 19.74 -13.25
C ILE A 74 -14.57 20.75 -14.36
N ARG A 75 -15.05 20.54 -15.59
CA ARG A 75 -14.70 21.40 -16.73
C ARG A 75 -14.92 22.89 -16.43
N ASN A 76 -13.86 23.68 -16.59
CA ASN A 76 -13.81 25.13 -16.32
C ASN A 76 -14.14 25.55 -14.87
N ALA A 77 -14.07 24.64 -13.89
CA ALA A 77 -14.25 24.99 -12.48
C ALA A 77 -13.13 25.90 -11.97
N ASN A 78 -13.48 26.81 -11.06
CA ASN A 78 -12.55 27.61 -10.25
C ASN A 78 -12.24 26.90 -8.92
N TYR A 79 -13.21 26.17 -8.40
CA TYR A 79 -13.11 25.45 -7.14
C TYR A 79 -13.78 24.08 -7.27
N VAL A 80 -13.15 23.07 -6.69
CA VAL A 80 -13.75 21.73 -6.54
C VAL A 80 -13.79 21.39 -5.07
N ILE A 81 -14.99 21.15 -4.54
CA ILE A 81 -15.21 20.70 -3.18
C ILE A 81 -15.48 19.19 -3.24
N CYS A 82 -14.72 18.40 -2.48
CA CYS A 82 -14.84 16.94 -2.49
C CYS A 82 -15.32 16.39 -1.15
N THR A 83 -16.49 15.75 -1.14
CA THR A 83 -17.18 15.23 0.07
C THR A 83 -17.63 13.78 -0.13
N VAL A 84 -16.81 12.95 -0.76
CA VAL A 84 -17.18 11.57 -1.10
C VAL A 84 -16.95 10.63 0.09
N GLN A 85 -17.69 9.52 0.12
CA GLN A 85 -17.42 8.40 1.01
C GLN A 85 -17.34 7.12 0.19
N VAL A 86 -16.12 6.76 -0.22
CA VAL A 86 -15.90 5.59 -1.09
C VAL A 86 -16.20 4.30 -0.32
N GLY A 87 -17.07 3.47 -0.90
CA GLY A 87 -17.56 2.23 -0.29
C GLY A 87 -18.73 2.39 0.69
N GLY A 88 -19.04 3.62 1.11
CA GLY A 88 -20.17 3.94 1.98
C GLY A 88 -20.18 3.21 3.33
N TYR A 89 -21.35 3.21 3.99
CA TYR A 89 -21.55 2.49 5.24
C TYR A 89 -21.51 0.96 5.04
N LYS A 90 -22.30 0.46 4.08
CA LYS A 90 -22.27 -0.95 3.66
C LYS A 90 -21.82 -1.03 2.20
N PRO A 91 -20.88 -1.93 1.87
CA PRO A 91 -20.26 -2.92 2.77
C PRO A 91 -19.07 -2.36 3.58
N SER A 92 -18.41 -1.29 3.13
CA SER A 92 -17.03 -1.01 3.54
C SER A 92 -16.85 -0.61 4.99
N THR A 93 -17.61 0.36 5.51
CA THR A 93 -17.48 0.77 6.92
C THR A 93 -17.79 -0.40 7.86
N VAL A 94 -18.81 -1.21 7.53
CA VAL A 94 -19.14 -2.40 8.34
C VAL A 94 -17.98 -3.40 8.34
N ARG A 95 -17.35 -3.68 7.19
CA ARG A 95 -16.17 -4.55 7.11
C ARG A 95 -14.99 -4.00 7.91
N ASP A 96 -14.74 -2.69 7.83
CA ASP A 96 -13.68 -2.00 8.57
C ASP A 96 -13.86 -2.12 10.11
N PHE A 97 -15.06 -2.43 10.61
CA PHE A 97 -15.32 -2.74 12.01
C PHE A 97 -15.38 -4.24 12.31
N GLU A 98 -16.17 -4.99 11.54
CA GLU A 98 -16.47 -6.40 11.83
C GLU A 98 -15.23 -7.28 11.69
N ILE A 99 -14.37 -7.03 10.70
CA ILE A 99 -13.17 -7.84 10.52
C ILE A 99 -12.18 -7.61 11.65
N PRO A 100 -11.72 -6.37 11.97
CA PRO A 100 -10.83 -6.17 13.13
C PRO A 100 -11.39 -6.71 14.45
N LYS A 101 -12.70 -6.59 14.65
CA LYS A 101 -13.38 -7.14 15.83
C LYS A 101 -13.26 -8.66 15.95
N LYS A 102 -13.28 -9.42 14.84
CA LYS A 102 -13.00 -10.88 14.86
C LYS A 102 -11.59 -11.20 15.37
N TYR A 103 -10.64 -10.29 15.15
CA TYR A 103 -9.26 -10.47 15.60
C TYR A 103 -9.04 -10.03 17.05
N GLY A 104 -10.02 -9.37 17.67
CA GLY A 104 -9.95 -8.83 19.03
C GLY A 104 -9.64 -7.33 19.09
N LEU A 105 -9.65 -6.64 17.94
CA LEU A 105 -9.40 -5.20 17.84
C LEU A 105 -10.73 -4.45 17.74
N GLU A 106 -11.17 -3.89 18.87
CA GLU A 106 -12.38 -3.06 18.93
C GLU A 106 -12.08 -1.61 18.55
N GLN A 107 -13.02 -0.94 17.88
CA GLN A 107 -12.87 0.44 17.40
C GLN A 107 -14.08 1.27 17.84
N THR A 108 -13.93 2.58 17.92
CA THR A 108 -14.99 3.57 18.16
C THR A 108 -15.46 4.20 16.84
N ILE A 109 -14.53 4.71 16.03
CA ILE A 109 -14.80 5.53 14.84
C ILE A 109 -14.22 4.94 13.56
N ALA A 110 -12.95 4.51 13.56
CA ALA A 110 -12.29 3.81 12.46
C ALA A 110 -12.35 4.55 11.09
N ASP A 111 -12.37 5.88 11.09
CA ASP A 111 -12.72 6.65 9.89
C ASP A 111 -11.57 7.46 9.27
N THR A 112 -10.49 7.70 10.03
CA THR A 112 -9.41 8.65 9.67
C THR A 112 -8.01 8.07 9.95
N LEU A 113 -7.69 7.79 11.21
CA LEU A 113 -6.48 7.03 11.59
C LEU A 113 -6.91 5.63 12.07
N GLY A 114 -5.96 4.78 12.48
CA GLY A 114 -6.26 3.40 12.83
C GLY A 114 -6.44 2.49 11.62
N VAL A 115 -6.73 1.22 11.89
CA VAL A 115 -6.94 0.17 10.86
C VAL A 115 -8.03 0.57 9.86
N GLY A 116 -9.19 1.02 10.34
CA GLY A 116 -10.25 1.49 9.44
C GLY A 116 -9.84 2.71 8.62
N GLY A 117 -9.06 3.63 9.20
CA GLY A 117 -8.47 4.76 8.49
C GLY A 117 -7.55 4.32 7.34
N VAL A 118 -6.66 3.34 7.58
CA VAL A 118 -5.78 2.76 6.56
C VAL A 118 -6.61 2.22 5.39
N PHE A 119 -7.58 1.33 5.66
CA PHE A 119 -8.37 0.71 4.60
C PHE A 119 -9.29 1.70 3.89
N ARG A 120 -9.82 2.70 4.59
CA ARG A 120 -10.56 3.80 3.96
C ARG A 120 -9.68 4.61 3.03
N ALA A 121 -8.46 4.96 3.42
CA ALA A 121 -7.52 5.68 2.56
C ALA A 121 -7.19 4.88 1.29
N LEU A 122 -6.90 3.58 1.42
CA LEU A 122 -6.57 2.73 0.27
C LEU A 122 -7.72 2.69 -0.77
N ARG A 123 -8.98 2.70 -0.33
CA ARG A 123 -10.13 2.81 -1.26
C ARG A 123 -10.29 4.21 -1.85
N THR A 124 -9.97 5.24 -1.07
CA THR A 124 -10.31 6.64 -1.37
C THR A 124 -9.25 7.33 -2.22
N ILE A 125 -7.97 7.07 -1.99
CA ILE A 125 -6.84 7.71 -2.68
C ILE A 125 -6.94 7.53 -4.21
N PRO A 126 -7.23 6.34 -4.77
CA PRO A 126 -7.39 6.19 -6.22
C PRO A 126 -8.47 7.10 -6.81
N VAL A 127 -9.60 7.28 -6.11
CA VAL A 127 -10.72 8.12 -6.53
C VAL A 127 -10.35 9.60 -6.48
N ILE A 128 -9.76 10.06 -5.37
CA ILE A 128 -9.36 11.46 -5.21
C ILE A 128 -8.24 11.82 -6.19
N ASN A 129 -7.28 10.92 -6.44
CA ASN A 129 -6.27 11.13 -7.46
C ASN A 129 -6.88 11.20 -8.87
N GLY A 130 -7.93 10.44 -9.16
CA GLY A 130 -8.73 10.58 -10.37
C GLY A 130 -9.35 11.97 -10.51
N ILE A 131 -9.98 12.47 -9.43
CA ILE A 131 -10.53 13.83 -9.37
C ILE A 131 -9.43 14.88 -9.58
N ALA A 132 -8.29 14.72 -8.91
CA ALA A 132 -7.17 15.66 -9.02
C ALA A 132 -6.58 15.72 -10.43
N ARG A 133 -6.47 14.58 -11.14
CA ARG A 133 -6.07 14.54 -12.55
C ARG A 133 -7.09 15.24 -13.45
N ASP A 134 -8.38 14.99 -13.24
CA ASP A 134 -9.42 15.69 -14.00
C ASP A 134 -9.42 17.20 -13.74
N ILE A 135 -9.09 17.65 -12.52
CA ILE A 135 -8.88 19.06 -12.21
C ILE A 135 -7.71 19.62 -13.00
N ALA A 136 -6.55 18.93 -12.99
CA ALA A 136 -5.37 19.35 -13.74
C ALA A 136 -5.65 19.46 -15.25
N ASP A 137 -6.44 18.55 -15.80
CA ASP A 137 -6.73 18.47 -17.25
C ASP A 137 -7.85 19.42 -17.72
N LEU A 138 -8.89 19.64 -16.89
CA LEU A 138 -10.17 20.21 -17.34
C LEU A 138 -10.59 21.48 -16.62
N ALA A 139 -10.09 21.74 -15.41
CA ALA A 139 -10.48 22.91 -14.64
C ALA A 139 -9.72 24.16 -15.12
N ARG A 140 -10.03 25.33 -14.55
CA ARG A 140 -9.24 26.54 -14.81
C ARG A 140 -7.86 26.41 -14.16
N PRO A 141 -6.82 27.05 -14.73
CA PRO A 141 -5.54 27.20 -14.05
C PRO A 141 -5.72 27.82 -12.65
N GLY A 142 -5.07 27.23 -11.65
CA GLY A 142 -5.21 27.66 -10.25
C GLY A 142 -6.49 27.15 -9.56
N CYS A 143 -7.26 26.24 -10.18
CA CYS A 143 -8.41 25.64 -9.53
C CYS A 143 -8.00 24.97 -8.21
N LEU A 144 -8.69 25.33 -7.12
CA LEU A 144 -8.40 24.84 -5.79
C LEU A 144 -9.30 23.64 -5.46
N LEU A 145 -8.68 22.53 -5.06
CA LEU A 145 -9.37 21.39 -4.45
C LEU A 145 -9.55 21.63 -2.94
N LEU A 146 -10.79 21.80 -2.50
CA LEU A 146 -11.17 21.85 -1.09
C LEU A 146 -11.66 20.46 -0.67
N ASN A 147 -10.78 19.68 -0.04
CA ASN A 147 -11.11 18.32 0.35
C ASN A 147 -11.75 18.28 1.74
N TYR A 148 -12.94 17.69 1.84
CA TYR A 148 -13.63 17.34 3.08
C TYR A 148 -13.66 15.81 3.30
N THR A 149 -13.11 15.05 2.37
CA THR A 149 -13.15 13.59 2.41
C THR A 149 -12.05 13.04 3.32
N ASN A 150 -12.46 12.28 4.33
CA ASN A 150 -11.54 11.50 5.15
C ASN A 150 -11.04 10.24 4.43
N PRO A 151 -9.81 9.77 4.73
CA PRO A 151 -8.87 10.35 5.70
C PRO A 151 -8.08 11.56 5.18
N MET A 152 -8.26 12.72 5.80
CA MET A 152 -7.83 14.01 5.25
C MET A 152 -6.34 14.06 4.92
N ALA A 153 -5.49 13.72 5.90
CA ALA A 153 -4.05 13.85 5.78
C ALA A 153 -3.48 12.92 4.70
N MET A 154 -3.94 11.66 4.64
CA MET A 154 -3.51 10.69 3.63
C MET A 154 -3.99 11.09 2.23
N ASN A 155 -5.23 11.56 2.11
CA ASN A 155 -5.80 12.00 0.84
C ASN A 155 -5.05 13.23 0.28
N CYS A 156 -4.80 14.25 1.10
CA CYS A 156 -4.07 15.44 0.67
C CYS A 156 -2.61 15.13 0.34
N TRP A 157 -1.95 14.30 1.16
CA TRP A 157 -0.59 13.84 0.87
C TRP A 157 -0.52 13.09 -0.47
N ALA A 158 -1.44 12.16 -0.72
CA ALA A 158 -1.46 11.43 -1.98
C ALA A 158 -1.69 12.35 -3.21
N VAL A 159 -2.54 13.39 -3.09
CA VAL A 159 -2.75 14.38 -4.15
C VAL A 159 -1.48 15.19 -4.42
N GLU A 160 -0.81 15.67 -3.37
CA GLU A 160 0.46 16.39 -3.49
C GLU A 160 1.51 15.55 -4.21
N GLU A 161 1.66 14.28 -3.83
CA GLU A 161 2.71 13.41 -4.36
C GLU A 161 2.39 12.89 -5.77
N ALA A 162 1.12 12.61 -6.08
CA ALA A 162 0.72 12.01 -7.35
C ALA A 162 0.43 13.02 -8.47
N VAL A 163 -0.06 14.23 -8.13
CA VAL A 163 -0.54 15.21 -9.13
C VAL A 163 0.00 16.62 -8.87
N GLY A 164 0.07 17.05 -7.61
CA GLY A 164 0.62 18.36 -7.25
C GLY A 164 -0.25 19.57 -7.62
N ILE A 165 -1.58 19.41 -7.67
CA ILE A 165 -2.51 20.52 -7.87
C ILE A 165 -2.70 21.36 -6.59
N PRO A 166 -3.13 22.63 -6.68
CA PRO A 166 -3.54 23.41 -5.51
C PRO A 166 -4.65 22.69 -4.74
N HIS A 167 -4.42 22.40 -3.46
CA HIS A 167 -5.39 21.76 -2.60
C HIS A 167 -5.25 22.20 -1.15
N VAL A 168 -6.34 22.06 -0.40
CA VAL A 168 -6.37 22.20 1.05
C VAL A 168 -7.39 21.22 1.62
N GLY A 169 -6.99 20.50 2.66
CA GLY A 169 -7.91 19.66 3.41
C GLY A 169 -8.57 20.41 4.56
N LEU A 170 -9.87 20.19 4.79
CA LEU A 170 -10.67 20.96 5.73
C LEU A 170 -11.40 20.07 6.72
N CYS A 171 -11.23 20.38 8.01
CA CYS A 171 -11.93 19.76 9.11
C CYS A 171 -12.43 20.83 10.09
N HIS A 172 -13.62 20.64 10.65
CA HIS A 172 -14.24 21.59 11.59
C HIS A 172 -13.72 21.43 13.03
N SER A 173 -12.91 20.40 13.29
CA SER A 173 -12.45 19.97 14.61
C SER A 173 -11.79 21.09 15.43
N VAL A 174 -10.94 21.90 14.80
CA VAL A 174 -10.25 23.02 15.46
C VAL A 174 -11.25 24.04 16.03
N PHE A 175 -12.18 24.52 15.19
CA PHE A 175 -13.18 25.50 15.59
C PHE A 175 -14.15 24.93 16.62
N GLY A 176 -14.62 23.69 16.41
CA GLY A 176 -15.51 23.00 17.35
C GLY A 176 -14.88 22.87 18.74
N THR A 177 -13.60 22.48 18.79
CA THR A 177 -12.88 22.30 20.04
C THR A 177 -12.53 23.63 20.71
N ALA A 178 -12.22 24.69 19.96
CA ALA A 178 -12.02 26.01 20.55
C ALA A 178 -13.28 26.51 21.30
N ASN A 179 -14.47 26.29 20.73
CA ASN A 179 -15.74 26.61 21.39
C ASN A 179 -15.99 25.74 22.62
N LEU A 180 -15.69 24.45 22.52
CA LEU A 180 -15.78 23.52 23.64
C LEU A 180 -14.88 23.93 24.82
N LEU A 181 -13.62 24.25 24.54
CA LEU A 181 -12.67 24.71 25.55
C LEU A 181 -13.11 26.04 26.18
N SER A 182 -13.69 26.95 25.39
CA SER A 182 -14.24 28.20 25.90
C SER A 182 -15.37 27.95 26.89
N ARG A 183 -16.23 26.95 26.65
CA ARG A 183 -17.29 26.55 27.59
C ARG A 183 -16.70 25.97 28.89
N PHE A 184 -15.74 25.06 28.80
CA PHE A 184 -15.08 24.50 29.99
C PHE A 184 -14.33 25.55 30.81
N ALA A 185 -13.75 26.56 30.15
CA ALA A 185 -13.11 27.69 30.81
C ALA A 185 -14.09 28.77 31.29
N ASN A 186 -15.38 28.65 30.97
CA ASN A 186 -16.42 29.66 31.18
C ASN A 186 -16.04 31.04 30.58
N LEU A 187 -15.58 31.03 29.34
CA LEU A 187 -15.13 32.20 28.58
C LEU A 187 -16.01 32.45 27.35
N PRO A 188 -16.25 33.72 26.97
CA PRO A 188 -16.91 34.06 25.71
C PRO A 188 -15.99 33.70 24.52
N PRO A 189 -16.42 32.84 23.58
CA PRO A 189 -15.58 32.36 22.48
C PRO A 189 -14.99 33.47 21.59
N GLU A 190 -15.68 34.58 21.43
CA GLU A 190 -15.26 35.73 20.63
C GLU A 190 -14.05 36.48 21.18
N ASP A 191 -13.77 36.36 22.48
CA ASP A 191 -12.63 36.98 23.17
C ASP A 191 -11.43 36.02 23.29
N VAL A 192 -11.55 34.80 22.76
CA VAL A 192 -10.54 33.75 22.83
C VAL A 192 -9.71 33.72 21.54
N SER A 193 -8.40 33.69 21.68
CA SER A 193 -7.44 33.49 20.60
C SER A 193 -6.64 32.22 20.83
N TYR A 194 -6.33 31.48 19.78
CA TYR A 194 -5.61 30.21 19.88
C TYR A 194 -4.64 30.00 18.72
N LEU A 195 -3.60 29.22 19.00
CA LEU A 195 -2.67 28.67 18.02
C LEU A 195 -2.75 27.16 18.10
N VAL A 196 -3.12 26.51 17.00
CA VAL A 196 -3.24 25.06 16.90
C VAL A 196 -2.30 24.53 15.82
N ALA A 197 -1.59 23.44 16.09
CA ALA A 197 -0.75 22.80 15.09
C ALA A 197 -0.56 21.30 15.37
N GLY A 198 -0.39 20.53 14.30
CA GLY A 198 -0.12 19.10 14.34
C GLY A 198 -0.51 18.45 13.01
N ILE A 199 -1.24 17.35 13.07
CA ILE A 199 -1.82 16.68 11.89
C ILE A 199 -3.34 16.61 12.03
N ASN A 200 -4.07 16.34 10.95
CA ASN A 200 -5.51 16.17 11.00
C ASN A 200 -5.93 15.20 12.12
N HIS A 201 -6.92 15.60 12.92
CA HIS A 201 -7.43 14.86 14.08
C HIS A 201 -6.42 14.59 15.21
N MET A 202 -5.21 15.17 15.13
CA MET A 202 -4.20 15.14 16.18
C MET A 202 -3.36 16.42 16.13
N ALA A 203 -4.04 17.56 16.17
CA ALA A 203 -3.44 18.86 16.33
C ALA A 203 -3.69 19.37 17.75
N PHE A 204 -2.75 20.15 18.28
CA PHE A 204 -2.76 20.55 19.69
C PHE A 204 -2.88 22.05 19.83
N PHE A 205 -3.64 22.50 20.84
CA PHE A 205 -3.77 23.91 21.20
C PHE A 205 -2.48 24.43 21.84
N LEU A 206 -1.47 24.76 21.05
CA LEU A 206 -0.19 25.28 21.54
C LEU A 206 -0.31 26.60 22.32
N LYS A 207 -1.33 27.40 21.97
CA LYS A 207 -1.76 28.57 22.74
C LYS A 207 -3.27 28.56 22.84
N PHE A 208 -3.79 28.88 24.02
CA PHE A 208 -5.20 29.15 24.26
C PHE A 208 -5.27 30.34 25.21
N GLN A 209 -5.72 31.49 24.70
CA GLN A 209 -5.59 32.76 25.40
C GLN A 209 -6.93 33.50 25.46
N TYR A 210 -7.21 34.13 26.60
CA TYR A 210 -8.32 35.04 26.79
C TYR A 210 -7.78 36.47 26.93
N LYS A 211 -8.16 37.37 26.01
CA LYS A 211 -7.68 38.77 26.00
C LYS A 211 -6.15 38.88 26.13
N GLY A 212 -5.43 37.98 25.45
CA GLY A 212 -3.96 37.91 25.44
C GLY A 212 -3.31 37.20 26.64
N GLN A 213 -4.08 36.75 27.64
CA GLN A 213 -3.57 36.01 28.80
C GLN A 213 -3.75 34.51 28.62
N ASP A 214 -2.80 33.70 29.09
CA ASP A 214 -2.88 32.24 29.02
C ASP A 214 -4.09 31.71 29.83
N ALA A 215 -4.96 30.96 29.16
CA ALA A 215 -6.17 30.39 29.73
C ALA A 215 -6.05 28.89 30.05
N TYR A 216 -4.90 28.25 29.80
CA TYR A 216 -4.66 26.86 30.20
C TYR A 216 -4.90 26.56 31.69
N PRO A 217 -4.56 27.44 32.66
CA PRO A 217 -4.88 27.19 34.06
C PRO A 217 -6.37 26.93 34.33
N LEU A 218 -7.27 27.56 33.55
CA LEU A 218 -8.72 27.33 33.64
C LEU A 218 -9.10 25.94 33.11
N LEU A 219 -8.45 25.47 32.04
CA LEU A 219 -8.66 24.14 31.49
C LEU A 219 -8.16 23.03 32.43
N PHE A 220 -7.03 23.26 33.10
CA PHE A 220 -6.56 22.33 34.15
C PHE A 220 -7.51 22.28 35.35
N LYS A 221 -8.12 23.41 35.72
CA LYS A 221 -9.17 23.44 36.75
C LYS A 221 -10.42 22.66 36.31
N ALA A 222 -10.75 22.70 35.02
CA ALA A 222 -11.87 21.92 34.46
C ALA A 222 -11.67 20.39 34.56
N LEU A 223 -10.48 19.88 34.91
CA LEU A 223 -10.30 18.45 35.23
C LEU A 223 -11.12 17.98 36.44
N GLU A 224 -11.52 18.91 37.31
CA GLU A 224 -12.35 18.65 38.49
C GLU A 224 -13.85 18.74 38.17
N ASP A 225 -14.21 19.23 36.97
CA ASP A 225 -15.59 19.40 36.55
C ASP A 225 -16.25 18.03 36.28
N PRO A 226 -17.34 17.68 36.98
CA PRO A 226 -18.08 16.45 36.70
C PRO A 226 -18.81 16.46 35.35
N GLU A 227 -19.01 17.60 34.70
CA GLU A 227 -19.71 17.69 33.40
C GLU A 227 -18.83 17.30 32.20
N ARG A 228 -17.52 17.08 32.40
CA ARG A 228 -16.57 16.69 31.33
C ARG A 228 -16.68 15.23 30.85
N THR A 229 -17.77 14.53 31.17
CA THR A 229 -17.95 13.08 31.00
C THR A 229 -17.76 12.57 29.56
N HIS A 230 -17.92 13.43 28.56
CA HIS A 230 -17.73 13.11 27.15
C HIS A 230 -16.28 13.35 26.67
N GLU A 231 -15.42 13.95 27.49
CA GLU A 231 -14.08 14.36 27.11
C GLU A 231 -12.95 13.76 27.96
N LEU A 232 -13.25 12.65 28.65
CA LEU A 232 -12.35 12.07 29.64
C LEU A 232 -10.99 11.68 29.07
N VAL A 233 -10.94 11.13 27.86
CA VAL A 233 -9.70 10.73 27.18
C VAL A 233 -8.85 11.96 26.85
N ARG A 234 -9.45 12.98 26.21
CA ARG A 234 -8.74 14.23 25.87
C ARG A 234 -8.20 14.96 27.08
N PHE A 235 -8.99 15.04 28.14
CA PHE A 235 -8.56 15.67 29.39
C PHE A 235 -7.45 14.87 30.09
N GLU A 236 -7.51 13.53 30.06
CA GLU A 236 -6.41 12.71 30.58
C GLU A 236 -5.14 12.91 29.75
N MET A 237 -5.25 12.97 28.43
CA MET A 237 -4.11 13.25 27.57
C MET A 237 -3.53 14.64 27.83
N MET A 238 -4.37 15.69 27.96
CA MET A 238 -3.93 17.03 28.36
C MET A 238 -3.20 17.01 29.72
N ARG A 239 -3.71 16.27 30.70
CA ARG A 239 -3.06 16.11 32.02
C ARG A 239 -1.65 15.53 31.91
N ARG A 240 -1.40 14.64 30.94
CA ARG A 240 -0.09 13.98 30.76
C ARG A 240 0.86 14.75 29.83
N THR A 241 0.33 15.39 28.79
CA THR A 241 1.15 16.02 27.73
C THR A 241 1.31 17.52 27.94
N GLY A 242 0.42 18.14 28.72
CA GLY A 242 0.35 19.59 28.92
C GLY A 242 -0.57 20.33 27.94
N TYR A 243 -1.10 19.66 26.90
CA TYR A 243 -1.81 20.31 25.79
C TYR A 243 -3.08 19.56 25.39
N PHE A 244 -4.14 20.32 25.08
CA PHE A 244 -5.41 19.76 24.61
C PHE A 244 -5.37 19.49 23.10
N VAL A 245 -6.01 18.40 22.65
CA VAL A 245 -6.02 17.97 21.24
C VAL A 245 -7.37 18.28 20.55
N THR A 246 -7.33 18.49 19.23
CA THR A 246 -8.48 18.92 18.44
C THR A 246 -9.61 17.92 18.31
N GLU A 247 -9.37 16.60 18.22
CA GLU A 247 -10.45 15.65 17.91
C GLU A 247 -10.98 14.87 19.13
N SER A 248 -12.26 14.51 19.10
CA SER A 248 -13.03 13.99 20.25
C SER A 248 -12.40 12.79 20.95
N SER A 249 -12.81 12.58 22.20
CA SER A 249 -12.32 11.47 23.04
C SER A 249 -12.52 10.09 22.43
N GLU A 250 -13.60 9.89 21.67
CA GLU A 250 -13.80 8.63 20.96
C GLU A 250 -12.72 8.39 19.89
N HIS A 251 -12.33 9.39 19.11
CA HIS A 251 -11.25 9.27 18.13
C HIS A 251 -9.89 9.11 18.82
N GLN A 252 -9.57 9.97 19.79
CA GLN A 252 -8.26 9.92 20.43
C GLN A 252 -8.01 8.58 21.12
N SER A 253 -9.05 7.91 21.64
CA SER A 253 -8.94 6.59 22.23
C SER A 253 -8.44 5.49 21.27
N GLU A 254 -8.61 5.69 19.96
CA GLU A 254 -8.08 4.82 18.90
C GLU A 254 -6.67 5.20 18.46
N TYR A 255 -6.26 6.45 18.64
CA TYR A 255 -5.03 6.97 18.03
C TYR A 255 -3.80 6.86 18.94
N VAL A 256 -4.00 6.37 20.17
CA VAL A 256 -2.95 6.20 21.17
C VAL A 256 -3.09 4.83 21.87
N PRO A 257 -1.97 4.22 22.30
CA PRO A 257 -1.95 2.85 22.80
C PRO A 257 -2.16 2.82 24.31
N TYR A 258 -3.11 3.58 24.85
CA TYR A 258 -3.25 3.76 26.30
C TYR A 258 -4.65 3.48 26.83
N PHE A 259 -5.60 3.13 25.96
CA PHE A 259 -7.01 3.07 26.32
C PHE A 259 -7.66 1.73 25.95
N ILE A 260 -8.15 1.57 24.73
CA ILE A 260 -9.03 0.46 24.35
C ILE A 260 -8.44 -0.92 24.66
N HIS A 261 -7.16 -1.15 24.34
CA HIS A 261 -6.52 -2.46 24.48
C HIS A 261 -6.27 -2.90 25.94
N HIS A 262 -6.39 -1.99 26.92
CA HIS A 262 -6.23 -2.32 28.35
C HIS A 262 -7.51 -2.88 28.99
N GLY A 263 -8.53 -3.19 28.18
CA GLY A 263 -9.69 -3.96 28.60
C GLY A 263 -10.85 -3.13 29.13
N ARG A 264 -11.92 -3.84 29.53
CA ARG A 264 -13.24 -3.27 29.83
C ARG A 264 -13.23 -2.25 30.97
N GLU A 265 -12.43 -2.47 32.01
CA GLU A 265 -12.33 -1.54 33.14
C GLU A 265 -11.90 -0.14 32.68
N LEU A 266 -10.94 -0.05 31.75
CA LEU A 266 -10.45 1.23 31.26
C LEU A 266 -11.45 1.88 30.29
N ILE A 267 -12.09 1.08 29.45
CA ILE A 267 -13.18 1.53 28.56
C ILE A 267 -14.32 2.16 29.37
N GLU A 268 -14.76 1.51 30.44
CA GLU A 268 -15.82 2.01 31.33
C GLU A 268 -15.37 3.26 32.09
N ARG A 269 -14.15 3.26 32.63
CA ARG A 269 -13.58 4.41 33.38
C ARG A 269 -13.53 5.69 32.54
N PHE A 270 -13.25 5.57 31.23
CA PHE A 270 -13.11 6.70 30.32
C PHE A 270 -14.32 6.92 29.41
N ASN A 271 -15.43 6.22 29.63
CA ASN A 271 -16.65 6.29 28.82
C ASN A 271 -16.40 6.11 27.31
N ILE A 272 -15.53 5.18 26.94
CA ILE A 272 -15.11 5.01 25.54
C ILE A 272 -16.22 4.31 24.75
N PRO A 273 -16.81 4.94 23.71
CA PRO A 273 -17.97 4.41 23.04
C PRO A 273 -17.57 3.48 21.88
N ILE A 274 -17.25 2.21 22.18
CA ILE A 274 -16.98 1.18 21.15
C ILE A 274 -18.15 1.08 20.16
N ASP A 275 -17.88 0.91 18.87
CA ASP A 275 -18.85 0.83 17.75
C ASP A 275 -19.68 2.13 17.53
N GLU A 276 -19.19 3.29 17.97
CA GLU A 276 -19.92 4.56 17.86
C GLU A 276 -20.27 4.97 16.43
N TYR A 277 -19.33 4.85 15.50
CA TYR A 277 -19.59 5.23 14.12
C TYR A 277 -20.66 4.35 13.46
N ILE A 278 -20.68 3.05 13.77
CA ILE A 278 -21.73 2.13 13.33
C ILE A 278 -23.10 2.57 13.85
N ARG A 279 -23.21 3.00 15.11
CA ARG A 279 -24.46 3.54 15.67
C ARG A 279 -24.87 4.83 14.98
N ARG A 280 -23.94 5.78 14.77
CA ARG A 280 -24.20 7.04 14.06
C ARG A 280 -24.72 6.79 12.65
N CYS A 281 -24.08 5.92 11.89
CA CYS A 281 -24.52 5.57 10.54
C CYS A 281 -25.92 4.95 10.53
N LYS A 282 -26.22 4.01 11.45
CA LYS A 282 -27.56 3.40 11.56
C LYS A 282 -28.64 4.44 11.88
N ALA A 283 -28.36 5.36 12.80
CA ALA A 283 -29.29 6.43 13.15
C ALA A 283 -29.58 7.35 11.94
N ILE A 284 -28.53 7.82 11.25
CA ILE A 284 -28.65 8.69 10.07
C ILE A 284 -29.43 8.01 8.94
N ILE A 285 -29.13 6.73 8.66
CA ILE A 285 -29.81 5.97 7.61
C ILE A 285 -31.28 5.74 7.99
N GLY A 286 -31.54 5.41 9.27
CA GLY A 286 -32.90 5.20 9.78
C GLY A 286 -33.79 6.43 9.68
N SER A 287 -33.22 7.63 9.83
CA SER A 287 -33.94 8.91 9.73
C SER A 287 -33.93 9.52 8.33
N TRP A 288 -33.32 8.86 7.32
CA TRP A 288 -33.12 9.47 5.99
C TRP A 288 -34.43 9.84 5.31
N GLN A 289 -35.45 8.97 5.33
CA GLN A 289 -36.74 9.24 4.68
C GLN A 289 -37.45 10.45 5.28
N GLU A 290 -37.41 10.60 6.60
CA GLU A 290 -37.97 11.76 7.31
C GLU A 290 -37.17 13.03 6.98
N THR A 291 -35.85 12.94 7.03
CA THR A 291 -34.93 14.05 6.71
C THR A 291 -35.09 14.48 5.26
N GLU A 292 -35.22 13.53 4.33
CA GLU A 292 -35.46 13.77 2.91
C GLU A 292 -36.81 14.44 2.70
N ALA A 293 -37.88 13.94 3.32
CA ALA A 293 -39.20 14.56 3.25
C ALA A 293 -39.21 15.99 3.83
N GLU A 294 -38.47 16.25 4.91
CA GLU A 294 -38.27 17.57 5.48
C GLU A 294 -37.51 18.50 4.52
N LEU A 295 -36.37 18.03 4.00
CA LEU A 295 -35.54 18.78 3.04
C LEU A 295 -36.29 19.08 1.73
N LEU A 296 -37.13 18.14 1.29
CA LEU A 296 -38.00 18.28 0.14
C LEU A 296 -39.29 19.04 0.44
N GLY A 297 -39.59 19.39 1.69
CA GLY A 297 -40.67 20.24 2.23
C GLY A 297 -41.91 20.50 1.35
N LYS A 298 -43.12 20.26 1.89
CA LYS A 298 -44.39 20.33 1.12
C LYS A 298 -44.72 21.70 0.49
N ASP A 299 -44.22 22.81 1.06
CA ASP A 299 -44.64 24.18 0.67
C ASP A 299 -43.50 25.11 0.20
N GLY A 300 -42.30 24.58 -0.01
CA GLY A 300 -41.17 25.36 -0.57
C GLY A 300 -40.48 26.33 0.41
N ASP A 301 -40.82 26.31 1.70
CA ASP A 301 -40.05 26.99 2.73
C ASP A 301 -38.87 26.11 3.18
N ILE A 302 -37.66 26.63 3.10
CA ILE A 302 -36.44 25.96 3.57
C ILE A 302 -35.88 26.78 4.73
N ASP A 303 -35.70 26.14 5.88
CA ASP A 303 -35.02 26.77 7.00
C ASP A 303 -33.53 26.90 6.66
N LEU A 304 -33.11 28.15 6.48
CA LEU A 304 -31.73 28.52 6.30
C LEU A 304 -31.19 28.96 7.66
N ARG A 305 -30.44 28.05 8.30
CA ARG A 305 -29.68 28.36 9.51
C ARG A 305 -28.78 29.58 9.27
N PRO A 306 -28.41 30.32 10.34
CA PRO A 306 -27.37 31.34 10.27
C PRO A 306 -26.12 30.79 9.59
N GLN A 307 -25.34 31.70 8.98
CA GLN A 307 -24.11 31.33 8.30
C GLN A 307 -23.23 30.49 9.22
N SER A 308 -22.77 29.34 8.73
CA SER A 308 -21.96 28.42 9.52
C SER A 308 -20.49 28.86 9.54
N HIS A 309 -19.65 28.09 10.23
CA HIS A 309 -18.21 28.31 10.31
C HIS A 309 -17.41 27.38 9.40
N GLU A 310 -18.04 26.80 8.37
CA GLU A 310 -17.36 25.93 7.42
C GLU A 310 -16.31 26.69 6.59
N TYR A 311 -15.04 26.33 6.78
CA TYR A 311 -13.89 27.06 6.23
C TYR A 311 -13.92 27.20 4.70
N GLY A 312 -14.45 26.23 3.96
CA GLY A 312 -14.47 26.24 2.50
C GLY A 312 -15.18 27.48 1.93
N SER A 313 -16.29 27.91 2.55
CA SER A 313 -17.01 29.12 2.13
C SER A 313 -16.17 30.38 2.32
N TYR A 314 -15.49 30.51 3.46
CA TYR A 314 -14.61 31.64 3.76
C TYR A 314 -13.34 31.65 2.92
N ILE A 315 -12.79 30.49 2.57
CA ILE A 315 -11.61 30.39 1.69
C ILE A 315 -11.97 30.93 0.31
N ILE A 316 -13.06 30.43 -0.29
CA ILE A 316 -13.53 30.88 -1.61
C ILE A 316 -13.81 32.39 -1.56
N HIS A 317 -14.51 32.88 -0.53
CA HIS A 317 -14.79 34.31 -0.39
C HIS A 317 -13.52 35.15 -0.26
N SER A 318 -12.54 34.72 0.53
CA SER A 318 -11.29 35.46 0.74
C SER A 318 -10.46 35.56 -0.55
N ILE A 319 -10.45 34.49 -1.35
CA ILE A 319 -9.75 34.47 -2.65
C ILE A 319 -10.46 35.37 -3.67
N GLU A 320 -11.79 35.35 -3.74
CA GLU A 320 -12.54 36.16 -4.72
C GLU A 320 -12.66 37.64 -4.33
N SER A 321 -12.76 37.95 -3.04
CA SER A 321 -12.93 39.34 -2.53
C SER A 321 -11.61 40.02 -2.14
N GLY A 322 -10.55 39.25 -1.91
CA GLY A 322 -9.31 39.74 -1.31
C GLY A 322 -9.39 39.99 0.19
N GLN A 323 -10.51 39.70 0.87
CA GLN A 323 -10.64 39.89 2.32
C GLN A 323 -9.75 38.88 3.07
N PRO A 324 -8.74 39.34 3.84
CA PRO A 324 -7.84 38.43 4.51
C PRO A 324 -8.52 37.74 5.70
N ARG A 325 -8.36 36.41 5.83
CA ARG A 325 -8.84 35.60 6.95
C ARG A 325 -7.82 34.54 7.35
N THR A 326 -7.84 34.12 8.61
CA THR A 326 -7.11 32.93 9.06
C THR A 326 -8.08 31.75 9.15
N VAL A 327 -7.73 30.65 8.50
CA VAL A 327 -8.43 29.36 8.60
C VAL A 327 -7.44 28.29 9.04
N TYR A 328 -7.92 27.15 9.52
CA TYR A 328 -7.05 26.00 9.78
C TYR A 328 -7.18 25.01 8.63
N GLY A 329 -6.06 24.68 8.02
CA GLY A 329 -6.00 23.89 6.79
C GLY A 329 -4.98 22.77 6.89
N ASN A 330 -5.29 21.68 6.20
CA ASN A 330 -4.41 20.53 6.01
C ASN A 330 -3.60 20.73 4.73
N VAL A 331 -2.29 20.87 4.88
CA VAL A 331 -1.36 21.24 3.81
C VAL A 331 -0.05 20.46 3.90
N PRO A 332 0.71 20.33 2.81
CA PRO A 332 2.05 19.73 2.84
C PRO A 332 2.99 20.46 3.80
N ASN A 333 3.70 19.69 4.63
CA ASN A 333 4.69 20.20 5.58
C ASN A 333 5.97 20.59 4.84
N ARG A 334 5.98 21.81 4.28
CA ARG A 334 7.14 22.42 3.63
C ARG A 334 8.02 23.17 4.65
N GLY A 335 8.32 22.50 5.77
CA GLY A 335 9.05 23.07 6.91
C GLY A 335 8.21 23.93 7.85
N THR A 336 6.88 23.89 7.69
CA THR A 336 5.91 24.63 8.52
C THR A 336 6.02 24.21 9.98
N ILE A 337 6.03 22.90 10.23
CA ILE A 337 6.38 22.29 11.52
C ILE A 337 7.77 21.65 11.34
N SER A 338 8.76 22.22 12.01
CA SER A 338 10.18 21.99 11.71
C SER A 338 10.70 20.63 12.22
N ASN A 339 10.09 20.06 13.25
CA ASN A 339 10.44 18.76 13.81
C ASN A 339 9.48 17.62 13.41
N LEU A 340 8.73 17.80 12.31
CA LEU A 340 8.00 16.73 11.62
C LEU A 340 8.57 16.54 10.20
N PRO A 341 8.42 15.37 9.56
CA PRO A 341 8.96 15.09 8.24
C PRO A 341 8.56 16.14 7.21
N ALA A 342 9.54 16.59 6.42
CA ALA A 342 9.26 17.34 5.21
C ALA A 342 8.48 16.42 4.27
N ARG A 343 7.31 16.88 3.79
CA ARG A 343 6.32 16.17 2.95
C ARG A 343 5.16 15.47 3.66
N CYS A 344 5.14 15.29 4.98
CA CYS A 344 3.90 14.84 5.62
C CYS A 344 2.81 15.92 5.51
N ASN A 345 1.54 15.58 5.67
CA ASN A 345 0.48 16.57 5.69
C ASN A 345 0.22 17.07 7.13
N VAL A 346 0.24 18.39 7.34
CA VAL A 346 0.06 19.03 8.66
C VAL A 346 -1.19 19.90 8.69
N GLU A 347 -1.79 20.03 9.87
CA GLU A 347 -2.91 20.92 10.14
C GLU A 347 -2.41 22.16 10.89
N VAL A 348 -2.51 23.32 10.23
CA VAL A 348 -1.89 24.58 10.67
C VAL A 348 -2.78 25.78 10.30
N PRO A 349 -2.63 26.93 10.97
CA PRO A 349 -3.23 28.16 10.51
C PRO A 349 -2.69 28.55 9.13
N CYS A 350 -3.59 28.96 8.25
CA CYS A 350 -3.33 29.45 6.91
C CYS A 350 -3.97 30.83 6.78
N LEU A 351 -3.17 31.83 6.42
CA LEU A 351 -3.69 33.13 5.99
C LEU A 351 -4.25 32.95 4.57
N VAL A 352 -5.48 33.40 4.33
CA VAL A 352 -6.13 33.34 3.03
C VAL A 352 -6.47 34.75 2.59
N ASP A 353 -6.08 35.11 1.38
CA ASP A 353 -6.39 36.39 0.74
C ASP A 353 -6.57 36.21 -0.78
N GLY A 354 -6.65 37.31 -1.52
CA GLY A 354 -6.85 37.31 -2.97
C GLY A 354 -5.71 36.67 -3.78
N THR A 355 -4.59 36.32 -3.14
CA THR A 355 -3.46 35.63 -3.77
C THR A 355 -3.42 34.12 -3.46
N GLY A 356 -4.27 33.65 -2.54
CA GLY A 356 -4.42 32.22 -2.22
C GLY A 356 -4.25 31.91 -0.73
N LEU A 357 -3.88 30.66 -0.45
CA LEU A 357 -3.61 30.14 0.90
C LEU A 357 -2.11 30.20 1.23
N HIS A 358 -1.80 30.74 2.40
CA HIS A 358 -0.44 30.92 2.91
C HIS A 358 -0.30 30.23 4.28
N PRO A 359 0.22 28.99 4.34
CA PRO A 359 0.48 28.29 5.58
C PRO A 359 1.45 29.06 6.49
N VAL A 360 1.10 29.20 7.77
CA VAL A 360 1.91 29.93 8.76
C VAL A 360 2.94 29.00 9.39
N ARG A 361 4.21 29.42 9.40
CA ARG A 361 5.29 28.68 10.06
C ARG A 361 5.07 28.61 11.57
N ILE A 362 5.17 27.40 12.12
CA ILE A 362 4.98 27.09 13.54
C ILE A 362 6.32 26.97 14.26
N GLY A 363 7.33 26.37 13.61
CA GLY A 363 8.56 25.95 14.26
C GLY A 363 8.41 24.54 14.84
N ASP A 364 9.04 24.27 15.97
CA ASP A 364 8.97 22.95 16.60
C ASP A 364 7.70 22.81 17.44
N LEU A 365 7.03 21.66 17.31
CA LEU A 365 6.09 21.23 18.33
C LEU A 365 6.85 20.83 19.60
N PRO A 366 6.25 20.94 20.79
CA PRO A 366 6.77 20.29 21.99
C PRO A 366 7.11 18.81 21.71
N PRO A 367 8.28 18.30 22.15
CA PRO A 367 8.80 17.00 21.70
C PRO A 367 7.84 15.82 21.88
N GLN A 368 7.09 15.80 22.98
CA GLN A 368 6.09 14.76 23.26
C GLN A 368 4.89 14.80 22.28
N LEU A 369 4.52 15.99 21.80
CA LEU A 369 3.45 16.14 20.81
C LEU A 369 3.94 15.76 19.42
N ALA A 370 5.16 16.17 19.06
CA ALA A 370 5.80 15.73 17.83
C ALA A 370 5.89 14.19 17.78
N ALA A 371 6.30 13.55 18.88
CA ALA A 371 6.38 12.10 18.99
C ALA A 371 5.00 11.43 18.77
N LEU A 372 3.92 11.96 19.37
CA LEU A 372 2.56 11.46 19.15
C LEU A 372 2.08 11.64 17.70
N CYS A 373 2.36 12.79 17.09
CA CYS A 373 2.09 12.98 15.67
C CYS A 373 2.87 11.95 14.83
N MET A 374 4.14 11.71 15.16
CA MET A 374 5.00 10.78 14.42
C MET A 374 4.49 9.34 14.43
N THR A 375 3.94 8.84 15.54
CA THR A 375 3.38 7.49 15.57
C THR A 375 2.27 7.31 14.52
N ASN A 376 1.53 8.37 14.22
CA ASN A 376 0.43 8.34 13.25
C ASN A 376 0.89 8.75 11.84
N ILE A 377 1.87 9.66 11.70
CA ILE A 377 2.47 10.01 10.41
C ILE A 377 3.12 8.80 9.75
N ASN A 378 3.77 7.92 10.53
CA ASN A 378 4.39 6.71 10.00
C ASN A 378 3.35 5.79 9.31
N VAL A 379 2.16 5.66 9.90
CA VAL A 379 1.04 4.89 9.35
C VAL A 379 0.50 5.56 8.09
N GLN A 380 0.34 6.89 8.12
CA GLN A 380 -0.11 7.69 6.97
C GLN A 380 0.85 7.55 5.78
N GLU A 381 2.16 7.67 6.02
CA GLU A 381 3.18 7.56 4.99
C GLU A 381 3.13 6.20 4.30
N LEU A 382 3.13 5.12 5.08
CA LEU A 382 3.10 3.76 4.54
C LEU A 382 1.81 3.48 3.78
N THR A 383 0.68 3.99 4.26
CA THR A 383 -0.61 3.85 3.56
C THR A 383 -0.62 4.61 2.23
N VAL A 384 -0.11 5.84 2.20
CA VAL A 384 0.03 6.62 0.96
C VAL A 384 0.99 5.92 -0.01
N ARG A 385 2.13 5.41 0.48
CA ARG A 385 3.07 4.62 -0.33
C ARG A 385 2.42 3.37 -0.89
N ALA A 386 1.64 2.63 -0.10
CA ALA A 386 0.88 1.47 -0.56
C ALA A 386 -0.05 1.85 -1.71
N ALA A 387 -0.88 2.87 -1.53
CA ALA A 387 -1.85 3.32 -2.54
C ALA A 387 -1.19 3.82 -3.84
N LEU A 388 -0.03 4.49 -3.75
CA LEU A 388 0.65 5.04 -4.93
C LEU A 388 1.51 4.02 -5.68
N THR A 389 2.03 3.00 -4.99
CA THR A 389 2.97 2.02 -5.58
C THR A 389 2.34 0.67 -5.86
N GLY A 390 1.17 0.38 -5.29
CA GLY A 390 0.55 -0.95 -5.33
C GLY A 390 1.27 -2.00 -4.47
N LYS A 391 2.29 -1.60 -3.69
CA LYS A 391 3.03 -2.51 -2.80
C LYS A 391 2.18 -2.87 -1.59
N ARG A 392 1.66 -4.09 -1.59
CA ARG A 392 0.80 -4.64 -0.53
C ARG A 392 1.52 -4.69 0.82
N GLU A 393 2.83 -4.89 0.83
CA GLU A 393 3.68 -4.95 2.03
C GLU A 393 3.51 -3.71 2.92
N HIS A 394 3.37 -2.54 2.29
CA HIS A 394 3.21 -1.29 3.00
C HIS A 394 1.88 -1.20 3.78
N ILE A 395 0.84 -1.94 3.38
CA ILE A 395 -0.41 -2.03 4.13
C ILE A 395 -0.15 -2.69 5.48
N TYR A 396 0.55 -3.83 5.47
CA TYR A 396 0.88 -4.53 6.72
C TYR A 396 1.81 -3.72 7.59
N HIS A 397 2.82 -3.07 7.01
CA HIS A 397 3.70 -2.17 7.77
C HIS A 397 2.93 -1.00 8.40
N ALA A 398 1.96 -0.43 7.69
CA ALA A 398 1.12 0.65 8.22
C ALA A 398 0.33 0.16 9.43
N VAL A 399 -0.38 -0.97 9.33
CA VAL A 399 -1.18 -1.52 10.43
C VAL A 399 -0.28 -2.04 11.56
N MET A 400 0.90 -2.57 11.27
CA MET A 400 1.88 -2.98 12.27
C MET A 400 2.35 -1.82 13.15
N LEU A 401 2.50 -0.63 12.57
CA LEU A 401 2.94 0.57 13.27
C LEU A 401 1.79 1.39 13.85
N ASP A 402 0.54 1.03 13.55
CA ASP A 402 -0.63 1.66 14.14
C ASP A 402 -0.64 1.45 15.66
N PRO A 403 -0.70 2.52 16.48
CA PRO A 403 -0.57 2.40 17.93
C PRO A 403 -1.59 1.44 18.55
N HIS A 404 -2.83 1.45 18.06
CA HIS A 404 -3.89 0.62 18.61
C HIS A 404 -3.75 -0.84 18.18
N ALA A 405 -3.48 -1.10 16.90
CA ALA A 405 -3.22 -2.45 16.42
C ALA A 405 -1.98 -3.08 17.07
N ALA A 406 -0.87 -2.34 17.13
CA ALA A 406 0.38 -2.81 17.74
C ALA A 406 0.23 -3.13 19.24
N ALA A 407 -0.62 -2.39 19.96
CA ALA A 407 -0.88 -2.62 21.38
C ALA A 407 -1.88 -3.77 21.63
N THR A 408 -2.66 -4.16 20.62
CA THR A 408 -3.75 -5.13 20.75
C THR A 408 -3.42 -6.51 20.19
N LEU A 409 -2.69 -6.58 19.08
CA LEU A 409 -2.53 -7.81 18.29
C LEU A 409 -1.06 -8.19 18.09
N PRO A 410 -0.71 -9.50 18.12
CA PRO A 410 0.59 -9.95 17.64
C PRO A 410 0.69 -9.86 16.11
N LEU A 411 1.91 -9.87 15.58
CA LEU A 411 2.20 -9.62 14.15
C LEU A 411 1.47 -10.56 13.19
N ASP A 412 1.41 -11.85 13.51
CA ASP A 412 0.71 -12.86 12.71
C ASP A 412 -0.79 -12.55 12.59
N ARG A 413 -1.42 -12.09 13.69
CA ARG A 413 -2.82 -11.67 13.72
C ARG A 413 -3.04 -10.37 12.96
N ILE A 414 -2.10 -9.42 13.01
CA ILE A 414 -2.13 -8.21 12.19
C ILE A 414 -2.11 -8.56 10.70
N TRP A 415 -1.21 -9.46 10.29
CA TRP A 415 -1.11 -9.87 8.88
C TRP A 415 -2.38 -10.57 8.40
N ALA A 416 -2.88 -11.55 9.16
CA ALA A 416 -4.11 -12.25 8.82
C ALA A 416 -5.33 -11.32 8.75
N MET A 417 -5.44 -10.36 9.68
CA MET A 417 -6.50 -9.34 9.64
C MET A 417 -6.39 -8.46 8.40
N CYS A 418 -5.18 -8.03 8.03
CA CYS A 418 -4.96 -7.26 6.81
C CYS A 418 -5.32 -8.06 5.56
N ASP A 419 -4.95 -9.34 5.50
CA ASP A 419 -5.32 -10.24 4.40
C ASP A 419 -6.84 -10.35 4.25
N GLU A 420 -7.56 -10.62 5.35
CA GLU A 420 -9.03 -10.71 5.32
C GLU A 420 -9.66 -9.38 4.92
N LEU A 421 -9.15 -8.23 5.40
CA LEU A 421 -9.63 -6.91 5.01
C LEU A 421 -9.39 -6.63 3.51
N ILE A 422 -8.20 -6.95 2.99
CA ILE A 422 -7.87 -6.78 1.57
C ILE A 422 -8.82 -7.61 0.72
N GLU A 423 -8.92 -8.92 1.00
CA GLU A 423 -9.78 -9.84 0.26
C GLU A 423 -11.26 -9.42 0.32
N ALA A 424 -11.72 -8.99 1.49
CA ALA A 424 -13.08 -8.55 1.72
C ALA A 424 -13.44 -7.30 0.89
N HIS A 425 -12.54 -6.31 0.82
CA HIS A 425 -12.75 -5.11 0.01
C HIS A 425 -12.53 -5.37 -1.50
N GLN A 426 -11.72 -6.37 -1.86
CA GLN A 426 -11.58 -6.85 -3.26
C GLN A 426 -12.86 -7.47 -3.80
N GLN A 427 -13.57 -8.23 -2.98
CA GLN A 427 -14.88 -8.75 -3.34
C GLN A 427 -15.90 -7.64 -3.64
N ASP A 428 -15.71 -6.46 -3.03
CA ASP A 428 -16.57 -5.30 -3.24
C ASP A 428 -16.09 -4.40 -4.40
N GLY A 429 -15.04 -4.81 -5.13
CA GLY A 429 -14.51 -4.08 -6.28
C GLY A 429 -13.50 -2.98 -5.95
N PHE A 430 -12.96 -2.96 -4.73
CA PHE A 430 -11.87 -2.05 -4.33
C PHE A 430 -10.53 -2.79 -4.22
N LEU A 431 -9.40 -2.07 -4.11
CA LEU A 431 -8.08 -2.68 -3.84
C LEU A 431 -7.63 -3.70 -4.91
N GLY A 432 -8.15 -3.64 -6.13
CA GLY A 432 -7.84 -4.59 -7.21
C GLY A 432 -6.39 -4.50 -7.70
N GLU A 433 -5.74 -3.37 -7.45
CA GLU A 433 -4.32 -3.13 -7.72
C GLU A 433 -3.39 -3.95 -6.82
N PHE A 434 -3.86 -4.35 -5.63
CA PHE A 434 -3.12 -5.19 -4.72
C PHE A 434 -3.36 -6.65 -5.08
N SER A 435 -2.61 -7.18 -6.05
CA SER A 435 -2.74 -8.57 -6.49
C SER A 435 -2.91 -9.54 -5.30
N PRO A 436 -3.75 -10.58 -5.40
CA PRO A 436 -3.79 -11.62 -4.39
C PRO A 436 -2.37 -12.13 -4.19
N VAL A 437 -1.91 -12.13 -2.94
CA VAL A 437 -0.67 -12.78 -2.59
C VAL A 437 -0.80 -14.22 -3.07
N LEU A 438 0.13 -14.68 -3.92
CA LEU A 438 0.47 -16.10 -3.98
C LEU A 438 0.64 -16.52 -2.52
N LYS A 439 -0.35 -17.21 -1.93
CA LYS A 439 -0.45 -17.50 -0.48
C LYS A 439 0.95 -17.68 0.11
N ASN A 440 1.44 -16.59 0.72
CA ASN A 440 2.76 -16.33 1.25
C ASN A 440 3.89 -17.32 0.86
N THR A 441 4.76 -16.94 -0.09
CA THR A 441 6.04 -17.62 -0.38
C THR A 441 7.17 -17.27 0.60
N GLY A 442 6.86 -16.72 1.78
CA GLY A 442 7.74 -16.82 2.94
C GLY A 442 9.09 -16.07 2.86
N ARG A 443 9.05 -14.74 2.77
CA ARG A 443 10.18 -13.90 3.24
C ARG A 443 9.78 -13.16 4.51
N GLY A 444 10.12 -13.63 5.71
CA GLY A 444 10.92 -14.81 6.02
C GLY A 444 10.76 -15.20 7.47
N PHE A 445 10.77 -16.52 7.71
CA PHE A 445 11.07 -17.18 8.97
C PHE A 445 10.06 -17.11 10.14
N ALA A 446 8.79 -16.82 9.90
CA ALA A 446 7.72 -17.13 10.85
C ALA A 446 6.51 -17.71 10.08
N GLY A 447 6.30 -19.03 10.16
CA GLY A 447 5.11 -19.65 9.55
C GLY A 447 5.23 -21.08 9.00
N LEU A 448 6.33 -21.80 9.25
CA LEU A 448 6.40 -23.25 8.97
C LEU A 448 5.89 -24.12 10.14
N GLY A 449 5.30 -23.52 11.17
CA GLY A 449 4.91 -24.26 12.39
C GLY A 449 3.88 -25.36 12.15
N ASP A 450 2.94 -25.17 11.22
CA ASP A 450 1.70 -25.98 11.21
C ASP A 450 1.28 -26.55 9.84
N ARG A 451 2.03 -26.33 8.76
CA ARG A 451 1.66 -26.82 7.40
C ARG A 451 2.54 -27.95 6.93
N PHE A 452 1.93 -28.94 6.27
CA PHE A 452 2.66 -30.01 5.62
C PHE A 452 3.42 -29.47 4.40
N ILE A 453 4.65 -29.92 4.18
CA ILE A 453 5.43 -29.55 2.99
C ILE A 453 5.64 -30.79 2.13
N ALA A 454 5.06 -30.81 0.94
CA ALA A 454 5.21 -31.88 -0.02
C ALA A 454 6.07 -31.43 -1.21
N ARG A 455 7.13 -32.17 -1.53
CA ARG A 455 8.08 -31.85 -2.60
C ARG A 455 8.22 -33.03 -3.54
N LEU A 456 7.95 -32.83 -4.83
CA LEU A 456 8.24 -33.80 -5.88
C LEU A 456 9.59 -33.46 -6.53
N GLN A 457 10.55 -34.39 -6.46
CA GLN A 457 11.92 -34.17 -6.94
C GLN A 457 12.42 -35.39 -7.74
N GLY A 458 13.24 -35.18 -8.76
CA GLY A 458 13.96 -36.25 -9.43
C GLY A 458 15.09 -36.76 -8.54
N LYS A 459 15.28 -38.08 -8.52
CA LYS A 459 16.36 -38.73 -7.78
C LYS A 459 17.49 -39.10 -8.74
N GLY A 460 18.62 -38.41 -8.60
CA GLY A 460 19.82 -38.65 -9.40
C GLY A 460 19.72 -38.07 -10.81
N ALA A 461 20.44 -38.70 -11.72
CA ALA A 461 20.44 -38.38 -13.14
C ALA A 461 19.05 -38.59 -13.78
N PHE A 462 18.49 -37.52 -14.35
CA PHE A 462 17.21 -37.58 -15.07
C PHE A 462 17.45 -37.79 -16.58
N ALA A 463 17.00 -38.92 -17.10
CA ALA A 463 17.05 -39.32 -18.49
C ALA A 463 15.93 -38.61 -19.29
N ILE A 464 16.20 -38.17 -20.51
CA ILE A 464 15.24 -37.36 -21.31
C ILE A 464 14.87 -37.98 -22.65
N GLY A 465 15.45 -39.12 -23.01
CA GLY A 465 15.16 -39.86 -24.23
C GLY A 465 13.84 -40.62 -24.12
N GLU A 466 13.24 -40.88 -25.27
CA GLU A 466 12.06 -41.74 -25.40
C GLU A 466 12.37 -43.16 -24.92
N GLY A 467 11.47 -43.74 -24.12
CA GLY A 467 11.61 -45.08 -23.54
C GLY A 467 12.51 -45.15 -22.30
N GLU A 468 13.18 -44.05 -21.92
CA GLU A 468 13.98 -44.00 -20.70
C GLU A 468 13.10 -43.86 -19.45
N SER A 469 13.59 -44.40 -18.33
CA SER A 469 12.90 -44.38 -17.05
C SER A 469 13.61 -43.47 -16.04
N ASN A 470 12.82 -42.79 -15.22
CA ASN A 470 13.26 -41.80 -14.26
C ASN A 470 12.65 -42.04 -12.89
N THR A 471 13.44 -41.91 -11.84
CA THR A 471 12.91 -41.98 -10.48
C THR A 471 12.54 -40.59 -9.99
N LEU A 472 11.26 -40.38 -9.68
CA LEU A 472 10.76 -39.23 -8.95
C LEU A 472 10.54 -39.64 -7.48
N ARG A 473 10.85 -38.74 -6.55
CA ARG A 473 10.65 -38.86 -5.11
C ARG A 473 9.67 -37.79 -4.67
N LEU A 474 8.58 -38.22 -4.04
CA LEU A 474 7.70 -37.34 -3.29
C LEU A 474 8.09 -37.43 -1.81
N SER A 475 8.54 -36.33 -1.22
CA SER A 475 8.81 -36.20 0.21
C SER A 475 7.77 -35.30 0.85
N VAL A 476 7.16 -35.74 1.95
CA VAL A 476 6.15 -34.99 2.71
C VAL A 476 6.59 -34.83 4.15
N GLU A 477 6.75 -33.59 4.59
CA GLU A 477 7.13 -33.21 5.95
C GLU A 477 5.88 -32.78 6.73
N ASN A 478 5.66 -33.37 7.90
CA ASN A 478 4.56 -33.05 8.80
C ASN A 478 5.11 -32.39 10.07
N PRO A 479 4.94 -31.06 10.25
CA PRO A 479 5.39 -30.38 11.46
C PRO A 479 4.37 -30.46 12.61
N THR A 480 3.23 -31.12 12.42
CA THR A 480 2.14 -31.20 13.41
C THR A 480 2.32 -32.38 14.36
N ALA A 481 1.72 -32.27 15.56
CA ALA A 481 1.74 -33.32 16.58
C ALA A 481 0.81 -34.51 16.29
N GLN A 482 0.09 -34.51 15.15
CA GLN A 482 -0.81 -35.60 14.77
C GLN A 482 -0.36 -36.22 13.43
N PRO A 483 -0.40 -37.56 13.29
CA PRO A 483 -0.18 -38.18 12.00
C PRO A 483 -1.33 -37.83 11.04
N ALA A 484 -1.05 -37.80 9.74
CA ALA A 484 -2.06 -37.55 8.73
C ALA A 484 -1.94 -38.52 7.56
N GLU A 485 -3.06 -38.78 6.90
CA GLU A 485 -3.12 -39.50 5.64
C GLU A 485 -3.47 -38.50 4.55
N LEU A 486 -2.58 -38.34 3.58
CA LEU A 486 -2.67 -37.30 2.55
C LEU A 486 -2.67 -37.93 1.17
N THR A 487 -3.59 -37.48 0.31
CA THR A 487 -3.68 -37.98 -1.06
C THR A 487 -3.17 -36.93 -2.04
N PHE A 488 -2.17 -37.32 -2.81
CA PHE A 488 -1.50 -36.47 -3.79
C PHE A 488 -1.90 -36.88 -5.21
N ARG A 489 -2.17 -35.89 -6.05
CA ARG A 489 -2.36 -36.09 -7.49
C ARG A 489 -1.20 -35.48 -8.26
N LEU A 490 -0.51 -36.29 -9.04
CA LEU A 490 0.56 -35.86 -9.93
C LEU A 490 -0.06 -35.63 -11.31
N ARG A 491 0.06 -34.41 -11.84
CA ARG A 491 -0.43 -34.07 -13.18
C ARG A 491 0.75 -33.70 -14.08
N PRO A 492 1.22 -34.64 -14.92
CA PRO A 492 2.12 -34.29 -16.01
C PRO A 492 1.46 -33.24 -16.91
N GLN A 493 2.27 -32.36 -17.48
CA GLN A 493 1.82 -31.30 -18.39
C GLN A 493 1.10 -31.85 -19.63
N ASP A 494 1.53 -33.00 -20.16
CA ASP A 494 0.86 -33.75 -21.23
C ASP A 494 1.22 -35.26 -21.21
N GLU A 495 1.07 -35.96 -22.33
CA GLU A 495 1.29 -37.41 -22.44
C GLU A 495 2.76 -37.81 -22.63
N ARG A 496 3.71 -36.87 -22.62
CA ARG A 496 5.15 -37.18 -22.79
C ARG A 496 5.76 -37.91 -21.60
N LEU A 497 5.14 -37.88 -20.42
CA LEU A 497 5.59 -38.60 -19.22
C LEU A 497 4.47 -39.51 -18.67
N SER A 498 4.74 -40.82 -18.64
CA SER A 498 3.86 -41.82 -18.01
C SER A 498 4.25 -42.08 -16.56
N LEU A 499 3.25 -42.19 -15.68
CA LEU A 499 3.40 -42.66 -14.30
C LEU A 499 2.77 -44.06 -14.15
N PRO A 500 3.47 -45.05 -13.57
CA PRO A 500 3.06 -46.46 -13.56
C PRO A 500 1.96 -46.79 -12.54
N SER A 501 1.74 -45.92 -11.55
CA SER A 501 0.86 -46.18 -10.40
C SER A 501 -0.54 -45.57 -10.54
N GLY A 502 -0.88 -44.97 -11.69
CA GLY A 502 -1.92 -43.96 -11.76
C GLY A 502 -1.43 -42.62 -11.20
N ASN A 503 -2.16 -41.54 -11.49
CA ASN A 503 -1.77 -40.18 -11.14
C ASN A 503 -2.06 -39.82 -9.66
N GLU A 504 -2.38 -40.78 -8.79
CA GLU A 504 -2.83 -40.56 -7.42
C GLU A 504 -2.08 -41.45 -6.43
N LEU A 505 -1.58 -40.87 -5.34
CA LEU A 505 -0.77 -41.53 -4.31
C LEU A 505 -1.20 -41.08 -2.92
N THR A 506 -1.54 -42.03 -2.05
CA THR A 506 -1.86 -41.75 -0.65
C THR A 506 -0.66 -42.09 0.23
N LEU A 507 -0.23 -41.14 1.08
CA LEU A 507 0.87 -41.32 2.02
C LEU A 507 0.37 -41.13 3.45
N SER A 508 0.76 -42.06 4.33
CA SER A 508 0.65 -41.88 5.78
C SER A 508 1.91 -41.17 6.28
N VAL A 509 1.75 -39.95 6.82
CA VAL A 509 2.85 -39.09 7.27
C VAL A 509 2.82 -39.04 8.81
N PRO A 510 3.88 -39.51 9.49
CA PRO A 510 3.92 -39.53 10.95
C PRO A 510 3.91 -38.10 11.53
N ALA A 511 3.42 -37.94 12.76
CA ALA A 511 3.52 -36.68 13.50
C ALA A 511 4.99 -36.26 13.66
N ASN A 512 5.29 -34.97 13.49
CA ASN A 512 6.65 -34.41 13.58
C ASN A 512 7.69 -35.22 12.78
N GLY A 513 7.35 -35.63 11.56
CA GLY A 513 8.18 -36.54 10.78
C GLY A 513 8.00 -36.40 9.27
N THR A 514 8.74 -37.22 8.52
CA THR A 514 8.76 -37.20 7.06
C THR A 514 8.36 -38.56 6.51
N ALA A 515 7.54 -38.57 5.47
CA ALA A 515 7.27 -39.74 4.66
C ALA A 515 7.79 -39.51 3.24
N GLU A 516 8.35 -40.54 2.62
CA GLU A 516 8.84 -40.50 1.25
C GLU A 516 8.26 -41.66 0.44
N VAL A 517 7.94 -41.41 -0.83
CA VAL A 517 7.64 -42.45 -1.81
C VAL A 517 8.40 -42.18 -3.09
N GLU A 518 8.89 -43.25 -3.71
CA GLU A 518 9.55 -43.18 -5.02
C GLU A 518 8.62 -43.79 -6.08
N LEU A 519 8.57 -43.13 -7.23
CA LEU A 519 7.79 -43.54 -8.40
C LEU A 519 8.70 -43.50 -9.63
N VAL A 520 8.53 -44.47 -10.52
CA VAL A 520 9.33 -44.59 -11.75
C VAL A 520 8.53 -44.02 -12.91
N ALA A 521 8.85 -42.82 -13.38
CA ALA A 521 8.21 -42.24 -14.54
C ALA A 521 8.89 -42.74 -15.83
N VAL A 522 8.13 -43.00 -16.89
CA VAL A 522 8.65 -43.41 -18.21
C VAL A 522 8.41 -42.31 -19.22
N ASN A 523 9.43 -41.94 -19.97
CA ASN A 523 9.34 -40.95 -21.03
C ASN A 523 8.69 -41.58 -22.26
N ASN A 524 7.48 -41.17 -22.62
CA ASN A 524 6.81 -41.63 -23.84
C ASN A 524 7.33 -40.92 -25.10
N ALA A 525 8.00 -39.79 -24.94
CA ALA A 525 8.71 -39.07 -25.98
C ALA A 525 9.91 -38.34 -25.35
N ALA A 526 10.85 -37.91 -26.18
CA ALA A 526 11.97 -37.13 -25.70
C ALA A 526 11.55 -35.73 -25.20
N PHE A 527 12.19 -35.23 -24.13
CA PHE A 527 11.98 -33.86 -23.68
C PHE A 527 12.91 -32.90 -24.44
N GLU A 528 12.34 -32.09 -25.32
CA GLU A 528 13.07 -31.04 -26.05
C GLU A 528 13.09 -29.70 -25.30
N ASN A 529 12.18 -29.51 -24.35
CA ASN A 529 11.96 -28.25 -23.60
C ASN A 529 11.63 -28.53 -22.13
N GLU A 530 11.43 -27.47 -21.34
CA GLU A 530 10.88 -27.57 -19.98
C GLU A 530 9.55 -28.32 -19.98
N TYR A 531 9.41 -29.25 -19.03
CA TYR A 531 8.25 -30.10 -18.84
C TYR A 531 7.87 -30.14 -17.37
N ARG A 532 6.63 -29.76 -17.04
CA ARG A 532 6.17 -29.65 -15.65
C ARG A 532 5.35 -30.86 -15.22
N VAL A 533 5.52 -31.26 -13.97
CA VAL A 533 4.64 -32.19 -13.28
C VAL A 533 4.09 -31.47 -12.06
N SER A 534 2.83 -31.07 -12.14
CA SER A 534 2.13 -30.43 -11.04
C SER A 534 1.86 -31.45 -9.94
N LEU A 535 1.96 -31.01 -8.69
CA LEU A 535 1.61 -31.80 -7.51
C LEU A 535 0.41 -31.12 -6.83
N GLU A 536 -0.69 -31.84 -6.72
CA GLU A 536 -1.89 -31.39 -6.02
C GLU A 536 -2.12 -32.28 -4.79
N CYS A 537 -2.77 -31.74 -3.77
CA CYS A 537 -3.23 -32.51 -2.61
C CYS A 537 -4.72 -32.26 -2.38
N ASP A 538 -5.40 -33.22 -1.75
CA ASP A 538 -6.82 -33.14 -1.39
C ASP A 538 -7.13 -32.16 -0.25
N THR A 539 -6.11 -31.57 0.37
CA THR A 539 -6.21 -30.55 1.43
C THR A 539 -5.38 -29.30 1.12
N ASP A 540 -5.86 -28.14 1.57
CA ASP A 540 -5.17 -26.85 1.46
C ASP A 540 -4.14 -26.60 2.59
N GLN A 541 -4.01 -27.54 3.53
CA GLN A 541 -3.01 -27.54 4.59
C GLN A 541 -1.61 -27.99 4.11
N VAL A 542 -1.50 -28.44 2.86
CA VAL A 542 -0.25 -28.92 2.25
C VAL A 542 0.27 -27.91 1.25
N LEU A 543 1.51 -27.47 1.45
CA LEU A 543 2.26 -26.77 0.42
C LEU A 543 2.86 -27.82 -0.54
N ALA A 544 2.23 -28.00 -1.69
CA ALA A 544 2.67 -28.93 -2.71
C ALA A 544 3.57 -28.25 -3.75
N ILE A 545 4.79 -28.76 -3.90
CA ILE A 545 5.79 -28.29 -4.85
C ILE A 545 5.99 -29.37 -5.90
N GLY A 546 5.55 -29.07 -7.14
CA GLY A 546 5.70 -29.94 -8.29
C GLY A 546 7.14 -30.06 -8.80
N ALA A 547 7.35 -30.90 -9.80
CA ALA A 547 8.65 -31.08 -10.44
C ALA A 547 8.72 -30.33 -11.77
N VAL A 548 9.88 -29.74 -12.07
CA VAL A 548 10.19 -29.14 -13.37
C VAL A 548 11.34 -29.91 -14.00
N LEU A 549 11.04 -30.67 -15.05
CA LEU A 549 11.99 -31.46 -15.81
C LEU A 549 12.48 -30.63 -16.98
N ARG A 550 13.79 -30.53 -17.20
CA ARG A 550 14.34 -29.73 -18.30
C ARG A 550 15.68 -30.28 -18.77
N PRO A 551 15.97 -30.28 -20.08
CA PRO A 551 17.28 -30.64 -20.60
C PRO A 551 18.37 -29.69 -20.07
N ARG A 552 19.49 -30.21 -19.56
CA ARG A 552 20.70 -29.42 -19.32
C ARG A 552 21.42 -29.16 -20.64
N HIS A 553 22.17 -28.06 -20.68
CA HIS A 553 22.95 -27.71 -21.85
C HIS A 553 24.27 -28.46 -21.84
N GLN A 554 24.62 -29.05 -22.97
CA GLN A 554 25.84 -29.82 -23.14
C GLN A 554 26.78 -29.09 -24.11
N LEU A 555 28.04 -28.91 -23.71
CA LEU A 555 29.11 -28.43 -24.57
C LEU A 555 30.10 -29.57 -24.84
N ASP A 556 29.95 -30.20 -26.00
CA ASP A 556 30.82 -31.30 -26.44
C ASP A 556 32.26 -30.83 -26.70
N LYS A 557 33.21 -31.73 -26.46
CA LYS A 557 34.65 -31.49 -26.70
C LYS A 557 34.95 -31.05 -28.13
N ASN A 558 34.18 -31.54 -29.11
CA ASN A 558 34.38 -31.28 -30.54
C ASN A 558 33.42 -30.21 -31.10
N ALA A 559 32.65 -29.52 -30.25
CA ALA A 559 31.71 -28.50 -30.72
C ALA A 559 32.46 -27.39 -31.48
N ALA A 560 32.17 -27.26 -32.77
CA ALA A 560 32.73 -26.20 -33.60
C ALA A 560 31.89 -24.92 -33.43
N GLY A 561 32.44 -23.92 -32.76
CA GLY A 561 31.80 -22.60 -32.60
C GLY A 561 31.27 -22.31 -31.20
N GLU A 562 30.43 -21.29 -31.09
CA GLU A 562 29.84 -20.85 -29.83
C GLU A 562 28.40 -21.35 -29.65
N VAL A 563 28.04 -21.64 -28.41
CA VAL A 563 26.70 -22.05 -27.98
C VAL A 563 26.00 -20.84 -27.35
N LEU A 564 24.93 -20.34 -28.00
CA LEU A 564 24.27 -19.06 -27.66
C LEU A 564 23.07 -19.22 -26.72
N PHE A 565 23.06 -18.52 -25.57
CA PHE A 565 21.99 -18.49 -24.55
C PHE A 565 21.31 -17.16 -24.44
N ALA A 566 20.05 -17.17 -24.03
CA ALA A 566 19.34 -15.95 -23.68
C ALA A 566 18.28 -16.21 -22.61
N MET A 567 18.07 -15.23 -21.72
CA MET A 567 17.03 -15.24 -20.69
C MET A 567 16.00 -14.18 -20.93
N LYS A 568 14.76 -14.60 -20.72
CA LYS A 568 13.64 -13.69 -20.57
C LYS A 568 13.20 -13.63 -19.12
N LEU A 569 12.99 -12.42 -18.61
CA LEU A 569 12.37 -12.19 -17.31
C LEU A 569 11.09 -11.39 -17.55
N ALA A 570 9.94 -11.92 -17.11
CA ALA A 570 8.63 -11.30 -17.33
C ALA A 570 8.33 -10.91 -18.79
N GLY A 571 8.84 -11.68 -19.76
CA GLY A 571 8.65 -11.43 -21.19
C GLY A 571 9.68 -10.50 -21.85
N PHE A 572 10.61 -9.91 -21.08
CA PHE A 572 11.69 -9.04 -21.57
C PHE A 572 13.00 -9.82 -21.75
N ASP A 573 13.76 -9.54 -22.81
CA ASP A 573 15.12 -10.07 -23.00
C ASP A 573 16.08 -9.47 -21.96
N ALA A 574 16.31 -10.25 -20.91
CA ALA A 574 17.02 -9.88 -19.70
C ALA A 574 18.54 -10.10 -19.84
N MET A 575 18.93 -11.15 -20.55
CA MET A 575 20.33 -11.45 -20.79
C MET A 575 20.51 -12.24 -22.08
N GLU A 576 21.59 -11.97 -22.79
CA GLU A 576 22.08 -12.79 -23.91
C GLU A 576 23.50 -13.27 -23.56
N GLY A 577 23.91 -14.42 -24.07
CA GLY A 577 25.23 -14.96 -23.82
C GLY A 577 25.69 -15.96 -24.87
N ALA A 578 26.99 -16.24 -24.87
CA ALA A 578 27.64 -17.20 -25.76
C ALA A 578 28.71 -17.97 -24.98
N LEU A 579 28.82 -19.27 -25.23
CA LEU A 579 29.71 -20.20 -24.54
C LEU A 579 30.56 -20.97 -25.54
N SER A 580 31.88 -21.06 -25.35
CA SER A 580 32.77 -21.86 -26.19
C SER A 580 33.98 -22.41 -25.42
N ARG A 581 34.66 -23.41 -26.01
CA ARG A 581 35.94 -23.91 -25.49
C ARG A 581 37.10 -23.22 -26.21
N GLU A 582 38.10 -22.76 -25.45
CA GLU A 582 39.35 -22.20 -25.96
C GLU A 582 40.53 -22.89 -25.25
N GLY A 583 41.06 -23.96 -25.87
CA GLY A 583 42.11 -24.78 -25.27
C GLY A 583 41.66 -25.40 -23.94
N ASP A 584 42.45 -25.19 -22.87
CA ASP A 584 42.16 -25.67 -21.51
C ASP A 584 41.25 -24.70 -20.70
N SER A 585 40.57 -23.78 -21.39
CA SER A 585 39.68 -22.81 -20.79
C SER A 585 38.31 -22.77 -21.48
N LEU A 586 37.35 -22.27 -20.73
CA LEU A 586 36.01 -21.97 -21.17
C LEU A 586 35.87 -20.46 -21.38
N ARG A 587 35.37 -20.04 -22.54
CA ARG A 587 35.06 -18.64 -22.81
C ARG A 587 33.55 -18.41 -22.75
N ILE A 588 33.16 -17.35 -22.06
CA ILE A 588 31.76 -16.98 -21.84
C ILE A 588 31.59 -15.50 -22.12
N ARG A 589 30.71 -15.15 -23.05
CA ARG A 589 30.29 -13.77 -23.31
C ARG A 589 28.88 -13.60 -22.78
N VAL A 590 28.61 -12.51 -22.07
CA VAL A 590 27.27 -12.19 -21.57
C VAL A 590 26.96 -10.72 -21.78
N LYS A 591 25.71 -10.41 -22.09
CA LYS A 591 25.14 -9.07 -22.17
C LYS A 591 23.89 -9.04 -21.31
N VAL A 592 23.91 -8.24 -20.26
CA VAL A 592 22.79 -8.10 -19.31
C VAL A 592 22.15 -6.74 -19.51
N ASN A 593 20.83 -6.73 -19.70
CA ASN A 593 20.03 -5.52 -19.83
C ASN A 593 19.66 -5.01 -18.43
N ASP A 594 20.14 -3.82 -18.08
CA ASP A 594 20.11 -3.29 -16.72
C ASP A 594 19.75 -1.81 -16.77
N SER A 595 18.49 -1.50 -17.09
CA SER A 595 18.02 -0.13 -17.29
C SER A 595 17.97 0.65 -15.96
N ASP A 596 19.01 1.47 -15.75
CA ASP A 596 19.15 2.54 -14.74
C ASP A 596 19.12 2.14 -13.24
N ILE A 597 19.99 1.22 -12.80
CA ILE A 597 20.32 1.09 -11.36
C ILE A 597 21.13 2.32 -10.89
N LYS A 598 20.51 3.20 -10.10
CA LYS A 598 21.25 4.16 -9.25
C LYS A 598 21.94 3.42 -8.11
N ARG A 599 23.25 3.28 -8.21
CA ARG A 599 24.09 2.57 -7.24
C ARG A 599 24.23 3.40 -5.94
N ASN A 600 23.79 2.84 -4.82
CA ASN A 600 24.13 3.37 -3.49
C ASN A 600 25.56 2.92 -3.13
N PRO A 601 26.53 3.84 -2.92
CA PRO A 601 27.91 3.48 -2.59
C PRO A 601 28.05 2.79 -1.22
N ASP A 602 27.06 2.93 -0.33
CA ASP A 602 27.12 2.41 1.04
C ASP A 602 26.44 1.03 1.22
N GLU A 603 25.85 0.45 0.16
CA GLU A 603 25.20 -0.87 0.19
C GLU A 603 26.11 -2.02 -0.28
N VAL A 604 26.16 -3.08 0.54
CA VAL A 604 27.11 -4.19 0.38
C VAL A 604 26.64 -5.28 -0.62
N THR A 605 25.41 -5.23 -1.16
CA THR A 605 24.87 -6.25 -2.10
C THR A 605 23.70 -5.68 -2.93
N TYR A 606 23.47 -5.87 -4.24
CA TYR A 606 24.22 -6.34 -5.43
C TYR A 606 23.62 -5.59 -6.64
N GLY A 607 24.43 -5.08 -7.57
CA GLY A 607 23.93 -4.80 -8.94
C GLY A 607 23.57 -6.10 -9.66
N SER A 608 23.09 -6.04 -10.91
CA SER A 608 22.75 -7.25 -11.66
C SER A 608 23.94 -8.23 -11.69
N CYS A 609 23.73 -9.49 -11.27
CA CYS A 609 24.78 -10.50 -11.13
C CYS A 609 24.43 -11.75 -11.95
N VAL A 610 25.44 -12.39 -12.54
CA VAL A 610 25.26 -13.63 -13.32
C VAL A 610 25.86 -14.80 -12.55
N HIS A 611 25.04 -15.80 -12.25
CA HIS A 611 25.42 -17.08 -11.69
C HIS A 611 25.60 -18.09 -12.82
N LEU A 612 26.74 -18.77 -12.84
CA LEU A 612 27.11 -19.76 -13.83
C LEU A 612 27.33 -21.09 -13.12
N PHE A 613 26.67 -22.15 -13.58
CA PHE A 613 26.71 -23.47 -12.97
C PHE A 613 27.30 -24.48 -13.94
N PHE A 614 28.24 -25.29 -13.45
CA PHE A 614 28.94 -26.29 -14.24
C PHE A 614 28.94 -27.65 -13.54
N ALA A 615 28.87 -28.73 -14.31
CA ALA A 615 29.07 -30.09 -13.79
C ALA A 615 29.69 -31.01 -14.85
N ALA A 616 30.45 -32.00 -14.39
CA ALA A 616 30.91 -33.09 -15.25
C ALA A 616 29.74 -34.04 -15.57
N PRO A 617 29.60 -34.53 -16.81
CA PRO A 617 28.55 -35.50 -17.17
C PRO A 617 28.58 -36.77 -16.31
N GLU A 618 29.77 -37.20 -15.87
CA GLU A 618 29.97 -38.38 -15.03
C GLU A 618 29.57 -38.14 -13.56
N HIS A 619 29.49 -36.87 -13.14
CA HIS A 619 29.13 -36.43 -11.79
C HIS A 619 28.17 -35.22 -11.84
N PRO A 620 26.96 -35.38 -12.40
CA PRO A 620 26.01 -34.29 -12.60
C PRO A 620 25.49 -33.68 -11.28
N GLU A 621 25.74 -34.35 -10.15
CA GLU A 621 25.46 -33.89 -8.79
C GLU A 621 26.51 -32.92 -8.23
N ARG A 622 27.73 -32.88 -8.78
CA ARG A 622 28.85 -32.08 -8.26
C ARG A 622 28.94 -30.69 -8.89
N ILE A 623 27.90 -29.89 -8.69
CA ILE A 623 27.76 -28.57 -9.30
C ILE A 623 28.82 -27.60 -8.77
N GLN A 624 29.46 -26.88 -9.68
CA GLN A 624 30.35 -25.76 -9.41
C GLN A 624 29.65 -24.46 -9.81
N GLU A 625 29.50 -23.56 -8.85
CA GLU A 625 28.93 -22.23 -9.07
C GLU A 625 30.05 -21.20 -9.17
N VAL A 626 29.93 -20.32 -10.16
CA VAL A 626 30.74 -19.12 -10.31
C VAL A 626 29.81 -17.91 -10.46
N VAL A 627 30.09 -16.84 -9.73
CA VAL A 627 29.29 -15.61 -9.74
C VAL A 627 30.09 -14.48 -10.36
N LEU A 628 29.57 -13.88 -11.43
CA LEU A 628 30.07 -12.64 -12.02
C LEU A 628 29.42 -11.45 -11.35
N GLN A 629 30.26 -10.58 -10.78
CA GLN A 629 29.86 -9.29 -10.26
C GLN A 629 30.33 -8.16 -11.20
N PRO A 630 29.44 -7.20 -11.57
CA PRO A 630 29.80 -6.13 -12.50
C PRO A 630 30.75 -5.11 -11.85
N ALA A 631 31.62 -4.49 -12.66
CA ALA A 631 32.50 -3.40 -12.25
C ALA A 631 31.73 -2.24 -11.59
N ARG A 632 32.29 -1.71 -10.49
CA ARG A 632 31.71 -0.64 -9.65
C ARG A 632 32.58 0.62 -9.71
N ASN A 633 32.06 1.76 -9.25
CA ASN A 633 32.81 3.03 -9.26
C ASN A 633 34.05 3.01 -8.35
N ASP A 634 34.09 2.08 -7.39
CA ASP A 634 35.18 1.81 -6.44
C ASP A 634 36.05 0.61 -6.84
N CYS A 635 35.66 -0.13 -7.87
CA CYS A 635 36.40 -1.27 -8.41
C CYS A 635 36.24 -1.30 -9.93
N GLU A 636 37.25 -0.81 -10.65
CA GLU A 636 37.23 -0.69 -12.12
C GLU A 636 37.16 -2.04 -12.85
N GLU A 637 37.41 -3.15 -12.14
CA GLU A 637 37.39 -4.50 -12.70
C GLU A 637 36.16 -5.30 -12.25
N ALA A 638 35.62 -6.10 -13.16
CA ALA A 638 34.62 -7.13 -12.85
C ALA A 638 35.29 -8.29 -12.09
N VAL A 639 34.57 -8.94 -11.18
CA VAL A 639 35.15 -10.04 -10.39
C VAL A 639 34.30 -11.30 -10.48
N LEU A 640 34.97 -12.43 -10.72
CA LEU A 640 34.39 -13.76 -10.65
C LEU A 640 34.70 -14.40 -9.31
N TYR A 641 33.67 -14.86 -8.60
CA TYR A 641 33.81 -15.54 -7.33
C TYR A 641 33.31 -16.97 -7.38
N GLN A 642 34.02 -17.87 -6.70
CA GLN A 642 33.53 -19.19 -6.34
C GLN A 642 33.69 -19.35 -4.83
N ARG A 643 32.59 -19.65 -4.12
CA ARG A 643 32.56 -19.74 -2.64
C ARG A 643 33.16 -18.51 -1.95
N GLY A 644 32.87 -17.33 -2.48
CA GLY A 644 33.32 -16.04 -1.94
C GLY A 644 34.80 -15.71 -2.17
N LYS A 645 35.51 -16.44 -3.03
CA LYS A 645 36.93 -16.18 -3.37
C LYS A 645 37.09 -15.94 -4.88
N PRO A 646 37.97 -15.02 -5.30
CA PRO A 646 38.29 -14.82 -6.72
C PRO A 646 38.71 -16.13 -7.39
N VAL A 647 38.21 -16.37 -8.62
CA VAL A 647 38.55 -17.58 -9.38
C VAL A 647 39.98 -17.46 -9.95
N PRO A 648 40.95 -18.30 -9.53
CA PRO A 648 42.34 -18.17 -9.96
C PRO A 648 42.52 -18.42 -11.47
N GLY A 649 43.35 -17.60 -12.13
CA GLY A 649 43.64 -17.73 -13.56
C GLY A 649 42.49 -17.36 -14.49
N SER A 650 41.38 -16.86 -13.95
CA SER A 650 40.30 -16.30 -14.75
C SER A 650 40.66 -14.92 -15.30
N ASN A 651 40.11 -14.57 -16.46
CA ASN A 651 40.21 -13.23 -17.03
C ASN A 651 38.81 -12.69 -17.31
N VAL A 652 38.55 -11.43 -17.00
CA VAL A 652 37.25 -10.77 -17.24
C VAL A 652 37.48 -9.40 -17.83
N THR A 653 36.89 -9.16 -18.99
CA THR A 653 36.78 -7.81 -19.57
C THR A 653 35.33 -7.41 -19.60
N GLN A 654 35.01 -6.18 -19.18
CA GLN A 654 33.64 -5.71 -19.10
C GLN A 654 33.51 -4.31 -19.71
N ARG A 655 32.37 -4.07 -20.39
CA ARG A 655 31.95 -2.76 -20.86
C ARG A 655 30.57 -2.44 -20.29
N THR A 656 30.43 -1.27 -19.66
CA THR A 656 29.16 -0.83 -19.04
C THR A 656 28.60 0.38 -19.78
N THR A 657 27.28 0.39 -19.97
CA THR A 657 26.49 1.53 -20.49
C THR A 657 25.35 1.84 -19.50
N PRO A 658 24.60 2.95 -19.67
CA PRO A 658 23.46 3.27 -18.80
C PRO A 658 22.32 2.24 -18.81
N ILE A 659 22.25 1.39 -19.84
CA ILE A 659 21.11 0.49 -20.08
C ILE A 659 21.51 -1.00 -20.15
N TYR A 660 22.79 -1.32 -20.28
CA TYR A 660 23.28 -2.71 -20.29
C TYR A 660 24.76 -2.77 -19.91
N TYR A 661 25.23 -3.96 -19.50
CA TYR A 661 26.66 -4.26 -19.49
C TYR A 661 26.97 -5.55 -20.26
N GLU A 662 28.16 -5.60 -20.83
CA GLU A 662 28.71 -6.74 -21.57
C GLU A 662 29.96 -7.23 -20.84
N ALA A 663 30.12 -8.53 -20.66
CA ALA A 663 31.31 -9.15 -20.10
C ALA A 663 31.81 -10.30 -20.99
N ASP A 664 33.13 -10.40 -21.14
CA ASP A 664 33.84 -11.50 -21.80
C ASP A 664 34.78 -12.14 -20.77
N ILE A 665 34.55 -13.43 -20.52
CA ILE A 665 35.10 -14.19 -19.40
C ILE A 665 35.88 -15.37 -19.97
N THR A 666 37.10 -15.59 -19.46
CA THR A 666 37.87 -16.81 -19.67
C THR A 666 38.06 -17.53 -18.33
N LEU A 667 37.66 -18.80 -18.25
CA LEU A 667 37.68 -19.63 -17.04
C LEU A 667 38.46 -20.93 -17.29
N PRO A 668 39.61 -21.17 -16.63
CA PRO A 668 40.34 -22.43 -16.75
C PRO A 668 39.52 -23.63 -16.24
N PHE A 669 39.51 -24.76 -16.96
CA PHE A 669 38.79 -25.96 -16.51
C PHE A 669 39.24 -26.45 -15.13
N ALA A 670 40.54 -26.34 -14.84
CA ALA A 670 41.12 -26.67 -13.53
C ALA A 670 40.50 -25.85 -12.38
N ALA A 671 40.16 -24.57 -12.63
CA ALA A 671 39.53 -23.71 -11.64
C ALA A 671 38.09 -24.14 -11.33
N LEU A 672 37.43 -24.76 -12.30
CA LEU A 672 36.11 -25.38 -12.16
C LEU A 672 36.18 -26.83 -11.68
N ARG A 673 37.36 -27.38 -11.35
CA ARG A 673 37.54 -28.80 -11.00
C ARG A 673 36.96 -29.74 -12.08
N LEU A 674 37.08 -29.32 -13.33
CA LEU A 674 36.68 -30.10 -14.50
C LEU A 674 37.93 -30.57 -15.22
N GLU A 675 37.90 -31.79 -15.75
CA GLU A 675 38.99 -32.30 -16.58
C GLU A 675 38.93 -31.63 -17.96
N PRO A 676 40.03 -31.01 -18.45
CA PRO A 676 40.06 -30.36 -19.77
C PRO A 676 39.63 -31.30 -20.91
N ASP A 677 39.93 -32.59 -20.75
CA ASP A 677 39.69 -33.67 -21.71
C ASP A 677 38.31 -34.33 -21.63
N ALA A 678 37.43 -33.91 -20.70
CA ALA A 678 36.09 -34.48 -20.56
C ALA A 678 35.30 -34.39 -21.89
N GLY A 679 34.62 -35.48 -22.25
CA GLY A 679 33.94 -35.61 -23.55
C GLY A 679 32.84 -34.56 -23.76
N ALA A 680 32.20 -34.12 -22.68
CA ALA A 680 31.20 -33.06 -22.68
C ALA A 680 31.19 -32.30 -21.34
N LEU A 681 30.55 -31.12 -21.32
CA LEU A 681 30.37 -30.29 -20.13
C LEU A 681 28.90 -29.91 -19.96
N LEU A 682 28.35 -30.07 -18.75
CA LEU A 682 27.02 -29.57 -18.43
C LEU A 682 27.09 -28.10 -17.98
N PHE A 683 26.21 -27.27 -18.53
CA PHE A 683 26.14 -25.83 -18.25
C PHE A 683 24.71 -25.35 -17.97
N ASP A 684 24.60 -24.37 -17.07
CA ASP A 684 23.37 -23.67 -16.73
C ASP A 684 23.73 -22.27 -16.19
N SER A 685 22.80 -21.32 -16.26
CA SER A 685 23.03 -19.97 -15.74
C SER A 685 21.78 -19.33 -15.16
N ALA A 686 21.98 -18.39 -14.24
CA ALA A 686 20.93 -17.55 -13.70
C ALA A 686 21.43 -16.10 -13.65
N CYS A 687 20.53 -15.13 -13.73
CA CYS A 687 20.89 -13.74 -13.61
C CYS A 687 19.87 -13.02 -12.70
N ASN A 688 20.40 -12.26 -11.75
CA ASN A 688 19.64 -11.33 -10.93
C ASN A 688 19.69 -9.96 -11.62
N ILE A 689 18.54 -9.31 -11.82
CA ILE A 689 18.47 -7.95 -12.39
C ILE A 689 18.16 -6.94 -11.29
N GLY A 690 19.13 -6.08 -10.96
CA GLY A 690 18.96 -5.10 -9.89
C GLY A 690 18.04 -3.93 -10.23
N ALA A 691 17.77 -3.65 -11.52
CA ALA A 691 16.85 -2.59 -11.95
C ALA A 691 15.38 -2.80 -11.53
N LEU A 692 15.02 -4.00 -11.06
CA LEU A 692 13.68 -4.33 -10.58
C LEU A 692 13.50 -4.09 -9.06
N GLY A 693 14.53 -3.61 -8.37
CA GLY A 693 14.40 -3.03 -7.02
C GLY A 693 14.23 -4.04 -5.89
N ASP A 694 14.48 -5.33 -6.09
CA ASP A 694 14.66 -6.29 -5.00
C ASP A 694 15.86 -7.20 -5.27
N ALA A 695 16.51 -7.71 -4.22
CA ALA A 695 17.62 -8.65 -4.34
C ALA A 695 17.19 -10.04 -4.87
N HIS A 696 15.96 -10.18 -5.38
CA HIS A 696 15.37 -11.47 -5.71
C HIS A 696 14.55 -11.48 -7.01
N SER A 697 14.79 -10.53 -7.90
CA SER A 697 14.34 -10.55 -9.28
C SER A 697 15.32 -11.38 -10.12
N GLY A 698 15.56 -12.60 -9.65
CA GLY A 698 16.40 -13.60 -10.31
C GLY A 698 15.60 -14.42 -11.31
N GLY A 699 16.00 -14.40 -12.57
CA GLY A 699 15.57 -15.37 -13.58
C GLY A 699 16.63 -16.45 -13.79
N LYS A 700 16.22 -17.65 -14.22
CA LYS A 700 17.11 -18.73 -14.66
C LYS A 700 17.03 -18.88 -16.18
N ILE A 701 18.16 -19.11 -16.85
CA ILE A 701 18.30 -19.09 -18.32
C ILE A 701 18.30 -20.51 -18.90
N SER A 702 17.78 -20.69 -20.12
CA SER A 702 18.00 -21.87 -20.96
C SER A 702 18.65 -21.55 -22.33
N LEU A 703 19.58 -22.38 -22.81
CA LEU A 703 20.01 -22.55 -24.21
C LEU A 703 19.05 -23.46 -24.98
N SER A 704 18.78 -23.15 -26.26
CA SER A 704 18.26 -24.11 -27.23
C SER A 704 19.40 -24.70 -28.06
N ALA A 705 19.72 -25.99 -27.91
CA ALA A 705 20.40 -26.79 -28.94
C ALA A 705 20.29 -28.29 -28.64
N ASP A 706 20.08 -29.06 -29.71
CA ASP A 706 19.85 -30.50 -29.76
C ASP A 706 21.01 -31.33 -29.19
N SER A 707 20.80 -31.98 -28.04
CA SER A 707 21.30 -33.31 -27.62
C SER A 707 21.41 -33.39 -26.08
N GLY A 708 20.81 -34.44 -25.49
CA GLY A 708 20.69 -34.69 -24.04
C GLY A 708 22.01 -34.97 -23.32
N GLN A 709 22.10 -35.13 -22.00
CA GLN A 709 21.16 -35.69 -21.00
C GLN A 709 21.34 -34.97 -19.63
N PHE A 710 20.44 -35.23 -18.65
CA PHE A 710 20.38 -34.71 -17.26
C PHE A 710 19.56 -33.43 -17.02
N ALA A 711 18.82 -33.37 -15.89
CA ALA A 711 17.98 -32.24 -15.45
C ALA A 711 18.30 -31.77 -14.01
N TRP A 712 17.86 -30.56 -13.62
CA TRP A 712 17.74 -30.10 -12.24
C TRP A 712 16.39 -29.39 -12.07
N ILE A 713 15.71 -29.63 -10.95
CA ILE A 713 14.43 -29.02 -10.57
C ILE A 713 14.72 -27.78 -9.73
N GLY A 714 14.50 -26.59 -10.30
CA GLY A 714 14.57 -25.31 -9.58
C GLY A 714 13.21 -24.88 -9.05
N TRP A 715 13.24 -24.01 -8.03
CA TRP A 715 12.08 -23.37 -7.40
C TRP A 715 11.23 -22.56 -8.37
#